data_AF-A0A1G6S0M5-F1
#
_entry.id   AF-A0A1G6S0M5-F1
#
_cell.length_a   1.000
_cell.length_b   1.000
_cell.length_c   1.000
_cell.angle_alpha   90.00
_cell.angle_beta   90.00
_cell.angle_gamma   90.00
#
_symmetry.space_group_name_H-M   'P 1'
#
loop_
_entity.id
_entity.type
_entity.pdbx_description
1 polymer ?
#
loop_
_entity_poly.entity_id
_entity_poly.type
_entity_poly.pdbx_seq_one_letter_code
_entity_poly.pdbx_strand_id
1 'polypeptide(L)'
;MPPRRKRDQSAPEPASPTGATSTEDQRAQTGDYLTTAQGVRLPDTDHSLKAGTRGPTLMEDFHLREKITHFDHERIPERVVHARGAAAHGVFTANGNAASVTKAAFLAEKGRETPVFTRFSTVLGSRGSADTVRDVRGFAVKFYTAEGNFDLVGNNMPVFFIQDGIKFPDIIHAGKPHPDREIPQAQTAHDTFWDFVSLHTEATHHVMWAMSDRGIPRSYRTMEGFGVHTFRLVNADGATALVKFHWKPVAGIHSLTWEEAQLAAGMDPDFHRRDLADSIEAGAPFEYDLGIQVMSDTEDHTFEGIDLLDPTKIVPEELVPVRVIGRLTLNRNPTNFFAETEQVAFHTGNLVPGIEVTDDPLMQARLFSYLDTQLTRLGGPNFTQIPINCPHAAVNDNLRDGMHQMAVHQGLAPYLPNSVDGGSPQVATEGEGAYVHLPRRVEGRKQRANPVSFSDHFSQAAMFYRSLSPVERMHIIQAFTFELAKCYEQAIRERMLANLANIDAELCERVAAGLGLPAPSGNAPQDTVVSPALSQIPPGPGPITGRVIGVVAADGADLSGVGKLRRAVEAKGAILRVVAPTGGVLKKGRSQQTVERALLATRSIEYDAIVIADGTAGLTDMKLSVLLEEMFRHCKAIAAWGDGEQVLRDAGIDVTAPGVVLGESVARPFTAALFDAVGLHRAWDRAEQVMASH
;
A
#
# COMPACT_ATOMS: atom_id res chain seq x y z
N MET A 1 22.77 42.78 25.01
CA MET A 1 23.21 41.50 25.59
C MET A 1 22.00 40.84 26.21
N PRO A 2 21.69 39.58 25.88
CA PRO A 2 20.64 38.85 26.57
C PRO A 2 20.96 38.79 28.07
N PRO A 3 19.96 38.85 28.97
CA PRO A 3 20.19 38.67 30.39
C PRO A 3 20.96 37.37 30.64
N ARG A 4 21.94 37.42 31.55
CA ARG A 4 22.73 36.24 31.92
C ARG A 4 21.78 35.16 32.45
N ARG A 5 21.76 33.99 31.81
CA ARG A 5 21.00 32.83 32.29
C ARG A 5 21.39 32.54 33.74
N LYS A 6 20.39 32.44 34.62
CA LYS A 6 20.62 32.21 36.03
C LYS A 6 20.99 30.73 36.24
N ARG A 7 21.89 30.47 37.19
CA ARG A 7 22.38 29.10 37.48
C ARG A 7 21.36 28.21 38.19
N ASP A 8 20.25 28.80 38.65
CA ASP A 8 19.15 28.10 39.33
C ASP A 8 18.16 27.45 38.35
N GLN A 9 18.42 27.50 37.04
CA GLN A 9 17.58 26.91 36.00
C GLN A 9 18.39 25.96 35.11
N SER A 10 18.00 24.69 35.08
CA SER A 10 18.48 23.66 34.15
C SER A 10 17.32 22.81 33.68
N ALA A 11 17.36 22.36 32.43
CA ALA A 11 16.41 21.36 31.96
C ALA A 11 16.61 20.04 32.75
N PRO A 12 15.54 19.26 32.98
CA PRO A 12 15.67 17.89 33.48
C PRO A 12 16.59 17.06 32.57
N GLU A 13 17.25 16.06 33.14
CA GLU A 13 17.99 15.10 32.33
C GLU A 13 17.03 14.34 31.39
N PRO A 14 17.36 14.18 30.09
CA PRO A 14 16.55 13.39 29.19
C PRO A 14 16.53 11.92 29.65
N ALA A 15 15.34 11.43 30.01
CA ALA A 15 15.10 10.02 30.28
C ALA A 15 14.06 9.51 29.26
N SER A 16 14.26 8.29 28.78
CA SER A 16 13.22 7.61 28.01
C SER A 16 12.01 7.32 28.92
N PRO A 17 10.79 7.19 28.39
CA PRO A 17 9.63 6.77 29.18
C PRO A 17 9.83 5.43 29.90
N THR A 18 10.78 4.60 29.44
CA THR A 18 11.14 3.32 30.08
C THR A 18 12.30 3.43 31.08
N GLY A 19 12.88 4.63 31.26
CA GLY A 19 14.01 4.87 32.17
C GLY A 19 15.34 4.25 31.71
N ALA A 20 15.36 3.51 30.60
CA ALA A 20 16.57 2.92 30.04
C ALA A 20 17.31 3.95 29.17
N THR A 21 18.58 4.19 29.47
CA THR A 21 19.44 5.19 28.79
C THR A 21 20.27 4.60 27.65
N SER A 22 20.37 3.27 27.55
CA SER A 22 21.09 2.53 26.51
C SER A 22 20.86 1.03 26.68
N THR A 23 20.51 0.31 25.61
CA THR A 23 20.40 -1.16 25.61
C THR A 23 21.29 -1.76 24.52
N GLU A 24 21.83 -2.96 24.74
CA GLU A 24 22.62 -3.69 23.73
C GLU A 24 21.75 -4.17 22.55
N ASP A 25 20.47 -4.49 22.79
CA ASP A 25 19.46 -4.75 21.76
C ASP A 25 18.25 -3.83 21.94
N GLN A 26 17.95 -3.02 20.93
CA GLN A 26 16.81 -2.09 20.92
C GLN A 26 15.46 -2.79 20.62
N ARG A 27 15.48 -4.09 20.31
CA ARG A 27 14.29 -4.89 20.00
C ARG A 27 13.75 -5.67 21.20
N ALA A 28 14.47 -5.67 22.31
CA ALA A 28 14.12 -6.43 23.51
C ALA A 28 13.63 -5.50 24.64
N GLN A 29 12.70 -6.00 25.46
CA GLN A 29 12.41 -5.37 26.75
C GLN A 29 13.65 -5.50 27.65
N THR A 30 14.01 -4.42 28.34
CA THR A 30 15.18 -4.36 29.21
C THR A 30 14.79 -3.90 30.61
N GLY A 31 15.50 -4.42 31.63
CA GLY A 31 15.25 -4.14 33.04
C GLY A 31 15.27 -5.42 33.90
N ASP A 32 15.85 -5.33 35.10
CA ASP A 32 16.02 -6.48 36.00
C ASP A 32 14.72 -6.93 36.68
N TYR A 33 13.73 -6.03 36.78
CA TYR A 33 12.50 -6.24 37.54
C TYR A 33 11.29 -5.64 36.79
N LEU A 34 10.14 -6.30 36.93
CA LEU A 34 8.86 -5.71 36.56
C LEU A 34 8.51 -4.55 37.50
N THR A 35 8.06 -3.44 36.93
CA THR A 35 7.65 -2.25 37.68
C THR A 35 6.28 -1.73 37.25
N THR A 36 5.69 -0.88 38.09
CA THR A 36 4.64 0.06 37.68
C THR A 36 5.19 1.10 36.70
N ALA A 37 4.30 1.89 36.08
CA ALA A 37 4.70 3.02 35.24
C ALA A 37 5.43 4.13 36.02
N GLN A 38 5.30 4.13 37.36
CA GLN A 38 6.02 5.02 38.27
C GLN A 38 7.36 4.42 38.78
N GLY A 39 7.77 3.25 38.27
CA GLY A 39 9.05 2.62 38.62
C GLY A 39 9.04 1.80 39.92
N VAL A 40 7.88 1.52 40.52
CA VAL A 40 7.78 0.70 41.74
C VAL A 40 7.85 -0.78 41.37
N ARG A 41 8.80 -1.52 41.95
CA ARG A 41 8.95 -2.97 41.72
C ARG A 41 7.76 -3.75 42.25
N LEU A 42 7.34 -4.76 41.50
CA LEU A 42 6.15 -5.55 41.81
C LEU A 42 6.51 -6.97 42.24
N PRO A 43 5.99 -7.45 43.38
CA PRO A 43 6.24 -8.82 43.83
C PRO A 43 5.31 -9.86 43.18
N ASP A 44 4.16 -9.43 42.65
CA ASP A 44 3.12 -10.30 42.05
C ASP A 44 2.30 -9.50 41.02
N THR A 45 1.89 -10.14 39.93
CA THR A 45 0.96 -9.57 38.93
C THR A 45 -0.19 -10.52 38.57
N ASP A 46 -0.26 -11.69 39.19
CA ASP A 46 -1.27 -12.71 38.90
C ASP A 46 -2.51 -12.54 39.79
N HIS A 47 -2.36 -11.86 40.93
CA HIS A 47 -3.43 -11.68 41.91
C HIS A 47 -3.65 -10.21 42.28
N SER A 48 -4.91 -9.80 42.34
CA SER A 48 -5.30 -8.55 43.01
C SER A 48 -5.15 -8.65 44.52
N LEU A 49 -4.89 -7.53 45.17
CA LEU A 49 -4.98 -7.36 46.61
C LEU A 49 -6.44 -7.52 47.07
N LYS A 50 -6.67 -8.40 48.03
CA LYS A 50 -8.00 -8.78 48.53
C LYS A 50 -8.02 -8.86 50.06
N ALA A 51 -9.19 -8.71 50.67
CA ALA A 51 -9.41 -9.02 52.09
C ALA A 51 -9.44 -10.54 52.35
N GLY A 52 -8.26 -11.18 52.32
CA GLY A 52 -8.11 -12.63 52.34
C GLY A 52 -8.19 -13.26 50.94
N THR A 53 -7.74 -14.51 50.80
CA THR A 53 -7.58 -15.16 49.48
C THR A 53 -8.87 -15.32 48.67
N ARG A 54 -10.04 -15.31 49.35
CA ARG A 54 -11.39 -15.37 48.74
C ARG A 54 -12.25 -14.13 49.02
N GLY A 55 -11.65 -13.06 49.56
CA GLY A 55 -12.38 -11.83 49.88
C GLY A 55 -12.53 -10.89 48.68
N PRO A 56 -13.20 -9.73 48.87
CA PRO A 56 -13.31 -8.71 47.84
C PRO A 56 -11.95 -8.06 47.52
N THR A 57 -11.79 -7.62 46.27
CA THR A 57 -10.67 -6.77 45.83
C THR A 57 -10.71 -5.41 46.52
N LEU A 58 -9.55 -4.90 46.90
CA LEU A 58 -9.43 -3.64 47.63
C LEU A 58 -9.07 -2.48 46.71
N MET A 59 -9.74 -1.33 46.88
CA MET A 59 -9.51 -0.13 46.07
C MET A 59 -8.11 0.49 46.26
N GLU A 60 -7.43 0.15 47.36
CA GLU A 60 -6.05 0.59 47.61
C GLU A 60 -5.02 -0.10 46.71
N ASP A 61 -5.40 -1.15 45.97
CA ASP A 61 -4.55 -1.81 44.98
C ASP A 61 -4.21 -0.89 43.81
N PHE A 62 -3.09 -0.18 43.92
CA PHE A 62 -2.64 0.77 42.91
C PHE A 62 -2.13 0.09 41.64
N HIS A 63 -1.54 -1.10 41.75
CA HIS A 63 -1.06 -1.84 40.58
C HIS A 63 -2.21 -2.32 39.72
N LEU A 64 -3.24 -2.92 40.33
CA LEU A 64 -4.46 -3.30 39.62
C LEU A 64 -5.06 -2.11 38.88
N ARG A 65 -5.27 -0.99 39.59
CA ARG A 65 -5.87 0.21 39.00
C ARG A 65 -5.03 0.78 37.86
N GLU A 66 -3.71 0.91 38.03
CA GLU A 66 -2.82 1.43 37.00
C GLU A 66 -2.81 0.54 35.76
N LYS A 67 -2.65 -0.79 35.93
CA LYS A 67 -2.62 -1.77 34.83
C LYS A 67 -3.93 -1.78 34.03
N ILE A 68 -5.07 -1.80 34.72
CA ILE A 68 -6.40 -1.77 34.07
C ILE A 68 -6.64 -0.41 33.41
N THR A 69 -6.29 0.70 34.06
CA THR A 69 -6.45 2.03 33.47
C THR A 69 -5.66 2.17 32.18
N HIS A 70 -4.41 1.70 32.13
CA HIS A 70 -3.64 1.74 30.88
C HIS A 70 -4.28 0.86 29.80
N PHE A 71 -4.68 -0.37 30.13
CA PHE A 71 -5.36 -1.28 29.21
C PHE A 71 -6.63 -0.68 28.61
N ASP A 72 -7.48 -0.08 29.45
CA ASP A 72 -8.76 0.53 29.05
C ASP A 72 -8.58 1.72 28.07
N HIS A 73 -7.38 2.32 28.02
CA HIS A 73 -7.05 3.49 27.20
C HIS A 73 -6.01 3.18 26.11
N GLU A 74 -5.80 1.91 25.75
CA GLU A 74 -4.86 1.54 24.69
C GLU A 74 -5.30 1.98 23.27
N ARG A 75 -6.60 2.17 23.04
CA ARG A 75 -7.13 2.48 21.71
C ARG A 75 -7.20 3.98 21.48
N ILE A 76 -6.65 4.42 20.35
CA ILE A 76 -6.84 5.76 19.79
C ILE A 76 -7.78 5.68 18.58
N PRO A 77 -8.37 6.80 18.13
CA PRO A 77 -9.13 6.81 16.89
C PRO A 77 -8.29 6.27 15.73
N GLU A 78 -8.87 5.43 14.88
CA GLU A 78 -8.23 5.05 13.62
C GLU A 78 -8.24 6.22 12.63
N ARG A 79 -7.50 6.09 11.52
CA ARG A 79 -7.60 7.07 10.43
C ARG A 79 -8.99 7.00 9.80
N VAL A 80 -9.60 8.15 9.49
CA VAL A 80 -10.94 8.23 8.88
C VAL A 80 -11.03 7.45 7.55
N VAL A 81 -9.95 7.49 6.78
CA VAL A 81 -9.68 6.69 5.58
C VAL A 81 -8.30 6.08 5.70
N HIS A 82 -8.04 4.99 4.97
CA HIS A 82 -6.76 4.27 5.06
C HIS A 82 -6.43 3.73 6.45
N ALA A 83 -7.46 3.34 7.22
CA ALA A 83 -7.30 2.80 8.58
C ALA A 83 -6.51 1.49 8.58
N ARG A 84 -6.85 0.57 7.68
CA ARG A 84 -6.12 -0.69 7.50
C ARG A 84 -4.85 -0.47 6.69
N GLY A 85 -3.71 -0.85 7.27
CA GLY A 85 -2.41 -0.73 6.60
C GLY A 85 -1.28 -1.50 7.26
N ALA A 86 -0.13 -1.48 6.60
CA ALA A 86 1.14 -2.06 7.05
C ALA A 86 2.29 -1.13 6.65
N ALA A 87 3.38 -1.13 7.41
CA ALA A 87 4.49 -0.22 7.16
C ALA A 87 5.85 -0.88 7.40
N ALA A 88 6.88 -0.31 6.79
CA ALA A 88 8.26 -0.74 6.95
C ALA A 88 9.20 0.47 6.87
N HIS A 89 10.35 0.33 7.52
CA HIS A 89 11.48 1.22 7.38
C HIS A 89 12.27 0.88 6.12
N GLY A 90 12.99 1.87 5.59
CA GLY A 90 13.88 1.67 4.47
C GLY A 90 14.79 2.86 4.22
N VAL A 91 15.39 2.86 3.03
CA VAL A 91 16.25 3.93 2.55
C VAL A 91 15.86 4.27 1.11
N PHE A 92 15.82 5.57 0.81
CA PHE A 92 15.79 6.09 -0.55
C PHE A 92 17.19 6.54 -0.97
N THR A 93 17.63 6.14 -2.16
CA THR A 93 18.93 6.55 -2.74
C THR A 93 18.70 7.30 -4.04
N ALA A 94 19.05 8.59 -4.08
CA ALA A 94 18.96 9.40 -5.29
C ALA A 94 20.03 9.02 -6.33
N ASN A 95 19.68 9.07 -7.62
CA ASN A 95 20.62 8.82 -8.70
C ASN A 95 21.19 10.10 -9.35
N GLY A 96 20.70 11.27 -8.95
CA GLY A 96 21.11 12.60 -9.44
C GLY A 96 20.33 13.13 -10.64
N ASN A 97 19.43 12.34 -11.24
CA ASN A 97 18.70 12.73 -12.45
C ASN A 97 17.65 13.84 -12.22
N ALA A 98 17.35 14.19 -10.96
CA ALA A 98 16.44 15.29 -10.63
C ALA A 98 17.14 16.66 -10.51
N ALA A 99 18.48 16.72 -10.52
CA ALA A 99 19.23 17.95 -10.24
C ALA A 99 18.90 19.12 -11.18
N SER A 100 18.47 18.82 -12.43
CA SER A 100 18.10 19.86 -13.39
C SER A 100 16.77 20.56 -13.08
N VAL A 101 15.91 19.94 -12.25
CA VAL A 101 14.54 20.41 -12.00
C VAL A 101 14.24 20.72 -10.53
N THR A 102 15.04 20.25 -9.58
CA THR A 102 14.85 20.55 -8.16
C THR A 102 16.15 20.83 -7.43
N LYS A 103 16.09 21.75 -6.45
CA LYS A 103 17.15 21.99 -5.45
C LYS A 103 17.04 21.09 -4.21
N ALA A 104 16.00 20.26 -4.10
CA ALA A 104 15.83 19.34 -2.99
C ALA A 104 16.94 18.28 -2.96
N ALA A 105 17.87 18.40 -2.00
CA ALA A 105 19.10 17.60 -1.97
C ALA A 105 18.84 16.08 -1.96
N PHE A 106 17.80 15.63 -1.27
CA PHE A 106 17.45 14.21 -1.19
C PHE A 106 17.03 13.59 -2.53
N LEU A 107 16.71 14.39 -3.55
CA LEU A 107 16.42 13.95 -4.93
C LEU A 107 17.56 14.31 -5.90
N ALA A 108 18.18 15.48 -5.71
CA ALA A 108 19.14 16.04 -6.64
C ALA A 108 20.57 15.48 -6.49
N GLU A 109 20.99 15.12 -5.27
CA GLU A 109 22.36 14.70 -4.99
C GLU A 109 22.55 13.20 -5.26
N LYS A 110 23.36 12.85 -6.26
CA LYS A 110 23.64 11.45 -6.60
C LYS A 110 24.27 10.70 -5.43
N GLY A 111 23.71 9.54 -5.10
CA GLY A 111 24.17 8.67 -4.02
C GLY A 111 23.71 9.11 -2.64
N ARG A 112 22.91 10.18 -2.52
CA ARG A 112 22.34 10.61 -1.24
C ARG A 112 21.35 9.56 -0.75
N GLU A 113 21.71 8.92 0.36
CA GLU A 113 20.82 8.04 1.11
C GLU A 113 19.96 8.86 2.08
N THR A 114 18.66 8.60 2.08
CA THR A 114 17.68 9.26 2.94
C THR A 114 16.87 8.18 3.64
N PRO A 115 16.89 8.11 4.98
CA PRO A 115 16.00 7.20 5.71
C PRO A 115 14.54 7.49 5.38
N VAL A 116 13.74 6.44 5.31
CA VAL A 116 12.30 6.57 5.06
C VAL A 116 11.47 5.65 5.94
N PHE A 117 10.21 6.02 6.11
CA PHE A 117 9.16 5.14 6.62
C PHE A 117 7.99 5.13 5.63
N THR A 118 7.62 3.94 5.17
CA THR A 118 6.59 3.76 4.14
C THR A 118 5.41 3.00 4.74
N ARG A 119 4.20 3.53 4.54
CA ARG A 119 2.95 2.88 4.92
C ARG A 119 2.08 2.62 3.70
N PHE A 120 1.72 1.36 3.51
CA PHE A 120 0.71 0.91 2.58
C PHE A 120 -0.64 0.76 3.28
N SER A 121 -1.74 0.87 2.53
CA SER A 121 -3.09 0.78 3.11
C SER A 121 -4.15 0.47 2.08
N THR A 122 -5.31 -0.04 2.51
CA THR A 122 -6.58 0.08 1.76
C THR A 122 -7.16 1.49 2.00
N VAL A 123 -8.41 1.79 1.62
CA VAL A 123 -9.06 3.09 1.86
C VAL A 123 -10.28 3.00 2.75
N LEU A 124 -11.25 2.17 2.36
CA LEU A 124 -12.61 2.19 2.93
C LEU A 124 -12.67 1.43 4.25
N GLY A 125 -11.98 0.30 4.34
CA GLY A 125 -12.08 -0.59 5.49
C GLY A 125 -11.55 0.02 6.79
N SER A 126 -12.22 -0.29 7.91
CA SER A 126 -11.70 0.00 9.26
C SER A 126 -10.43 -0.82 9.55
N ARG A 127 -9.71 -0.51 10.64
CA ARG A 127 -8.37 -1.08 10.92
C ARG A 127 -8.28 -2.61 10.97
N GLY A 128 -9.40 -3.27 11.27
CA GLY A 128 -9.52 -4.73 11.33
C GLY A 128 -10.05 -5.40 10.05
N SER A 129 -10.29 -4.64 8.98
CA SER A 129 -10.68 -5.18 7.67
C SER A 129 -9.56 -5.99 7.01
N ALA A 130 -9.92 -6.74 5.96
CA ALA A 130 -8.99 -7.59 5.22
C ALA A 130 -8.12 -6.82 4.22
N ASP A 131 -6.91 -7.31 3.96
CA ASP A 131 -5.93 -6.70 3.05
C ASP A 131 -6.30 -6.80 1.56
N THR A 132 -6.86 -7.94 1.13
CA THR A 132 -7.05 -8.31 -0.29
C THR A 132 -8.40 -7.91 -0.86
N VAL A 133 -9.08 -6.92 -0.27
CA VAL A 133 -10.34 -6.38 -0.81
C VAL A 133 -10.15 -5.67 -2.16
N ARG A 134 -11.21 -5.52 -2.95
CA ARG A 134 -11.18 -4.60 -4.11
C ARG A 134 -11.26 -3.18 -3.59
N ASP A 135 -10.16 -2.45 -3.70
CA ASP A 135 -10.06 -1.08 -3.19
C ASP A 135 -8.86 -0.37 -3.84
N VAL A 136 -8.80 0.94 -3.72
CA VAL A 136 -7.56 1.68 -3.94
C VAL A 136 -6.56 1.28 -2.85
N ARG A 137 -5.26 1.32 -3.15
CA ARG A 137 -4.21 1.20 -2.13
C ARG A 137 -3.49 2.52 -1.93
N GLY A 138 -3.38 2.97 -0.69
CA GLY A 138 -2.52 4.09 -0.31
C GLY A 138 -1.04 3.67 -0.31
N PHE A 139 -0.17 4.56 -0.79
CA PHE A 139 1.29 4.42 -0.79
C PHE A 139 1.89 5.74 -0.28
N ALA A 140 2.09 5.83 1.03
CA ALA A 140 2.63 7.01 1.68
C ALA A 140 4.08 6.79 2.11
N VAL A 141 4.98 7.69 1.70
CA VAL A 141 6.42 7.64 2.02
C VAL A 141 6.82 8.93 2.73
N LYS A 142 7.39 8.79 3.94
CA LYS A 142 8.00 9.89 4.70
C LYS A 142 9.50 9.83 4.49
N PHE A 143 10.08 10.91 3.99
CA PHE A 143 11.51 11.09 3.81
C PHE A 143 12.05 11.94 4.95
N TYR A 144 12.94 11.36 5.76
CA TYR A 144 13.59 12.09 6.86
C TYR A 144 14.83 12.81 6.32
N THR A 145 14.62 13.93 5.63
CA THR A 145 15.71 14.67 4.97
C THR A 145 16.48 15.56 5.96
N ALA A 146 17.65 16.05 5.53
CA ALA A 146 18.43 17.01 6.31
C ALA A 146 17.77 18.41 6.41
N GLU A 147 16.77 18.69 5.56
CA GLU A 147 16.09 19.99 5.45
C GLU A 147 14.64 19.92 5.95
N GLY A 148 14.30 18.87 6.71
CA GLY A 148 12.95 18.61 7.22
C GLY A 148 12.33 17.35 6.61
N ASN A 149 11.13 17.00 7.08
CA ASN A 149 10.41 15.84 6.54
C ASN A 149 9.68 16.23 5.25
N PHE A 150 9.82 15.40 4.21
CA PHE A 150 8.97 15.45 3.02
C PHE A 150 8.07 14.22 3.00
N ASP A 151 6.76 14.39 2.76
CA ASP A 151 5.83 13.27 2.62
C ASP A 151 5.25 13.20 1.20
N LEU A 152 5.54 12.11 0.50
CA LEU A 152 4.86 11.77 -0.75
C LEU A 152 3.68 10.84 -0.44
N VAL A 153 2.48 11.42 -0.35
CA VAL A 153 1.25 10.72 0.06
C VAL A 153 0.40 10.35 -1.16
N GLY A 154 0.77 9.23 -1.79
CA GLY A 154 0.19 8.74 -3.04
C GLY A 154 -0.77 7.57 -2.89
N ASN A 155 -1.24 7.07 -4.04
CA ASN A 155 -2.05 5.86 -4.20
C ASN A 155 -1.44 4.94 -5.27
N ASN A 156 -1.93 3.70 -5.38
CA ASN A 156 -1.51 2.75 -6.43
C ASN A 156 -2.19 2.97 -7.79
N MET A 157 -2.95 4.06 -7.92
CA MET A 157 -3.63 4.48 -9.14
C MET A 157 -3.27 5.95 -9.42
N PRO A 158 -3.10 6.35 -10.69
CA PRO A 158 -2.54 7.65 -11.05
C PRO A 158 -3.54 8.81 -11.01
N VAL A 159 -4.81 8.52 -10.74
CA VAL A 159 -5.93 9.47 -10.71
C VAL A 159 -6.78 9.29 -9.47
N PHE A 160 -7.67 10.24 -9.20
CA PHE A 160 -8.62 10.19 -8.09
C PHE A 160 -10.09 10.23 -8.56
N PHE A 161 -11.04 9.97 -7.66
CA PHE A 161 -12.47 9.87 -7.99
C PHE A 161 -13.12 11.22 -8.25
N ILE A 162 -12.55 12.29 -7.73
CA ILE A 162 -13.17 13.62 -7.69
C ILE A 162 -12.17 14.68 -8.08
N GLN A 163 -12.67 15.77 -8.63
CA GLN A 163 -11.84 16.90 -9.06
C GLN A 163 -11.55 17.86 -7.92
N ASP A 164 -12.56 18.16 -7.09
CA ASP A 164 -12.47 19.13 -6.00
C ASP A 164 -12.59 18.45 -4.63
N GLY A 165 -11.68 18.78 -3.72
CA GLY A 165 -11.63 18.18 -2.38
C GLY A 165 -12.84 18.47 -1.49
N ILE A 166 -13.69 19.45 -1.83
CA ILE A 166 -14.97 19.64 -1.12
C ILE A 166 -15.88 18.41 -1.23
N LYS A 167 -15.74 17.61 -2.29
CA LYS A 167 -16.53 16.38 -2.52
C LYS A 167 -15.95 15.16 -1.78
N PHE A 168 -14.80 15.29 -1.12
CA PHE A 168 -14.12 14.16 -0.47
C PHE A 168 -14.99 13.47 0.59
N PRO A 169 -15.68 14.18 1.50
CA PRO A 169 -16.57 13.52 2.45
C PRO A 169 -17.68 12.72 1.75
N ASP A 170 -18.22 13.22 0.63
CA ASP A 170 -19.34 12.58 -0.04
C ASP A 170 -18.95 11.26 -0.73
N ILE A 171 -17.83 11.23 -1.47
CA ILE A 171 -17.37 9.97 -2.09
C ILE A 171 -16.95 8.95 -1.02
N ILE A 172 -16.33 9.41 0.07
CA ILE A 172 -15.96 8.53 1.18
C ILE A 172 -17.20 8.00 1.90
N HIS A 173 -18.21 8.83 2.19
CA HIS A 173 -19.47 8.37 2.77
C HIS A 173 -20.22 7.43 1.83
N ALA A 174 -20.17 7.69 0.52
CA ALA A 174 -20.81 6.86 -0.49
C ALA A 174 -20.21 5.45 -0.56
N GLY A 175 -18.88 5.32 -0.44
CA GLY A 175 -18.17 4.02 -0.45
C GLY A 175 -17.98 3.36 0.91
N LYS A 176 -18.12 4.09 2.02
CA LYS A 176 -18.08 3.53 3.38
C LYS A 176 -19.36 2.72 3.66
N PRO A 177 -19.35 1.88 4.73
CA PRO A 177 -20.55 1.16 5.14
C PRO A 177 -21.74 2.10 5.37
N HIS A 178 -22.95 1.66 5.04
CA HIS A 178 -24.15 2.50 5.16
C HIS A 178 -24.36 2.97 6.60
N PRO A 179 -24.77 4.23 6.83
CA PRO A 179 -24.88 4.79 8.19
C PRO A 179 -26.01 4.19 9.04
N ASP A 180 -26.99 3.51 8.43
CA ASP A 180 -28.11 2.88 9.15
C ASP A 180 -27.73 1.55 9.80
N ARG A 181 -26.75 0.83 9.23
CA ARG A 181 -26.44 -0.57 9.60
C ARG A 181 -24.96 -0.94 9.60
N GLU A 182 -24.09 -0.05 9.13
CA GLU A 182 -22.64 -0.25 8.98
C GLU A 182 -22.26 -1.46 8.10
N ILE A 183 -22.96 -1.63 6.96
CA ILE A 183 -22.71 -2.69 5.97
C ILE A 183 -22.66 -2.07 4.56
N PRO A 184 -21.79 -2.55 3.65
CA PRO A 184 -20.76 -3.58 3.83
C PRO A 184 -19.42 -3.02 4.31
N GLN A 185 -18.62 -3.85 5.00
CA GLN A 185 -17.25 -3.50 5.38
C GLN A 185 -16.29 -3.66 4.20
N ALA A 186 -15.52 -2.60 3.91
CA ALA A 186 -14.41 -2.58 2.95
C ALA A 186 -14.78 -3.05 1.53
N GLN A 187 -15.96 -2.70 1.04
CA GLN A 187 -16.47 -3.10 -0.29
C GLN A 187 -17.24 -1.93 -0.90
N THR A 188 -17.09 -1.71 -2.20
CA THR A 188 -17.87 -0.74 -2.98
C THR A 188 -19.16 -1.32 -3.55
N ALA A 189 -19.39 -2.63 -3.38
CA ALA A 189 -20.47 -3.39 -3.99
C ALA A 189 -21.82 -3.18 -3.30
N HIS A 190 -22.29 -1.93 -3.27
CA HIS A 190 -23.55 -1.51 -2.67
C HIS A 190 -24.06 -0.21 -3.29
N ASP A 191 -25.36 0.04 -3.06
CA ASP A 191 -26.14 1.10 -3.70
C ASP A 191 -25.51 2.49 -3.56
N THR A 192 -25.14 2.93 -2.36
CA THR A 192 -24.68 4.31 -2.14
C THR A 192 -23.41 4.67 -2.94
N PHE A 193 -22.48 3.72 -3.11
CA PHE A 193 -21.28 3.96 -3.90
C PHE A 193 -21.64 4.12 -5.37
N TRP A 194 -22.38 3.15 -5.90
CA TRP A 194 -22.76 3.12 -7.30
C TRP A 194 -23.75 4.23 -7.68
N ASP A 195 -24.59 4.68 -6.75
CA ASP A 195 -25.42 5.87 -6.92
C ASP A 195 -24.56 7.12 -7.12
N PHE A 196 -23.59 7.35 -6.22
CA PHE A 196 -22.69 8.50 -6.29
C PHE A 196 -21.92 8.53 -7.62
N VAL A 197 -21.21 7.44 -7.97
CA VAL A 197 -20.37 7.41 -9.18
C VAL A 197 -21.18 7.37 -10.47
N SER A 198 -22.44 6.92 -10.42
CA SER A 198 -23.34 7.03 -11.58
C SER A 198 -23.77 8.48 -11.85
N LEU A 199 -23.85 9.33 -10.82
CA LEU A 199 -24.25 10.74 -10.90
C LEU A 199 -23.06 11.71 -11.04
N HIS A 200 -21.89 11.34 -10.53
CA HIS A 200 -20.67 12.15 -10.57
C HIS A 200 -19.71 11.57 -11.59
N THR A 201 -19.96 11.88 -12.86
CA THR A 201 -19.24 11.25 -13.99
C THR A 201 -17.74 11.52 -13.98
N GLU A 202 -17.23 12.54 -13.28
CA GLU A 202 -15.78 12.75 -13.05
C GLU A 202 -15.07 11.52 -12.43
N ALA A 203 -15.81 10.69 -11.68
CA ALA A 203 -15.29 9.48 -11.05
C ALA A 203 -15.01 8.33 -12.04
N THR A 204 -15.53 8.41 -13.26
CA THR A 204 -15.56 7.31 -14.23
C THR A 204 -14.17 6.74 -14.49
N HIS A 205 -13.17 7.59 -14.71
CA HIS A 205 -11.81 7.12 -14.99
C HIS A 205 -11.25 6.32 -13.80
N HIS A 206 -11.36 6.81 -12.57
CA HIS A 206 -10.84 6.09 -11.41
C HIS A 206 -11.62 4.81 -11.11
N VAL A 207 -12.94 4.79 -11.33
CA VAL A 207 -13.75 3.56 -11.23
C VAL A 207 -13.23 2.48 -12.19
N MET A 208 -12.82 2.82 -13.41
CA MET A 208 -12.22 1.85 -14.33
C MET A 208 -10.94 1.21 -13.76
N TRP A 209 -10.08 2.01 -13.11
CA TRP A 209 -8.91 1.48 -12.42
C TRP A 209 -9.30 0.57 -11.24
N ALA A 210 -10.27 0.97 -10.41
CA ALA A 210 -10.72 0.19 -9.26
C ALA A 210 -11.39 -1.15 -9.66
N MET A 211 -12.11 -1.17 -10.79
CA MET A 211 -12.72 -2.39 -11.34
C MET A 211 -11.73 -3.28 -12.07
N SER A 212 -10.58 -2.75 -12.50
CA SER A 212 -9.48 -3.56 -13.00
C SER A 212 -8.78 -4.33 -11.88
N ASP A 213 -7.85 -5.22 -12.26
CA ASP A 213 -7.07 -5.97 -11.29
C ASP A 213 -6.14 -5.09 -10.44
N ARG A 214 -5.91 -3.82 -10.85
CA ARG A 214 -5.24 -2.80 -10.02
C ARG A 214 -5.90 -2.62 -8.64
N GLY A 215 -7.19 -2.91 -8.53
CA GLY A 215 -7.93 -2.88 -7.26
C GLY A 215 -7.65 -4.06 -6.32
N ILE A 216 -6.97 -5.11 -6.79
CA ILE A 216 -6.69 -6.36 -6.06
C ILE A 216 -5.23 -6.80 -6.23
N PRO A 217 -4.24 -5.97 -5.87
CA PRO A 217 -2.83 -6.30 -6.06
C PRO A 217 -2.42 -7.59 -5.33
N ARG A 218 -1.46 -8.33 -5.88
CA ARG A 218 -0.94 -9.57 -5.28
C ARG A 218 -0.13 -9.29 -4.02
N SER A 219 0.59 -8.19 -4.00
CA SER A 219 1.43 -7.74 -2.89
C SER A 219 1.56 -6.22 -3.00
N TYR A 220 1.84 -5.53 -1.89
CA TYR A 220 2.28 -4.14 -1.99
C TYR A 220 3.55 -4.01 -2.84
N ARG A 221 4.42 -5.04 -2.89
CA ARG A 221 5.63 -5.08 -3.72
C ARG A 221 5.36 -5.02 -5.22
N THR A 222 4.17 -5.45 -5.64
CA THR A 222 3.83 -5.64 -7.06
C THR A 222 2.76 -4.67 -7.55
N MET A 223 2.67 -3.50 -6.92
CA MET A 223 1.81 -2.41 -7.37
C MET A 223 2.65 -1.16 -7.62
N GLU A 224 2.20 -0.34 -8.57
CA GLU A 224 2.75 1.00 -8.74
C GLU A 224 2.32 1.93 -7.61
N GLY A 225 2.91 3.10 -7.56
CA GLY A 225 2.48 4.21 -6.71
C GLY A 225 2.52 5.52 -7.48
N PHE A 226 1.67 6.47 -7.14
CA PHE A 226 1.54 7.73 -7.86
C PHE A 226 1.25 8.85 -6.87
N GLY A 227 1.88 10.01 -7.08
CA GLY A 227 1.53 11.22 -6.35
C GLY A 227 0.13 11.75 -6.65
N VAL A 228 -0.48 11.27 -7.76
CA VAL A 228 -1.76 11.71 -8.36
C VAL A 228 -1.71 13.14 -8.87
N HIS A 229 -1.47 14.09 -7.97
CA HIS A 229 -1.39 15.50 -8.25
C HIS A 229 -0.19 15.86 -9.11
N THR A 230 -0.32 16.98 -9.82
CA THR A 230 0.83 17.68 -10.38
C THR A 230 1.47 18.50 -9.26
N PHE A 231 2.77 18.30 -9.07
CA PHE A 231 3.62 19.10 -8.18
C PHE A 231 4.45 20.08 -9.01
N ARG A 232 5.05 21.06 -8.35
CA ARG A 232 6.03 21.94 -8.96
C ARG A 232 7.39 21.69 -8.34
N LEU A 233 8.41 21.54 -9.17
CA LEU A 233 9.80 21.48 -8.72
C LEU A 233 10.50 22.79 -9.06
N VAL A 234 11.37 23.23 -8.15
CA VAL A 234 12.16 24.47 -8.27
C VAL A 234 13.64 24.10 -8.24
N ASN A 235 14.37 24.39 -9.31
CA ASN A 235 15.79 24.09 -9.40
C ASN A 235 16.67 25.15 -8.70
N ALA A 236 17.99 24.95 -8.70
CA ALA A 236 18.94 25.84 -8.04
C ALA A 236 18.98 27.27 -8.62
N ASP A 237 18.59 27.44 -9.89
CA ASP A 237 18.53 28.74 -10.57
C ASP A 237 17.15 29.42 -10.42
N GLY A 238 16.22 28.81 -9.67
CA GLY A 238 14.86 29.30 -9.49
C GLY A 238 13.92 29.03 -10.67
N ALA A 239 14.36 28.27 -11.68
CA ALA A 239 13.50 27.82 -12.76
C ALA A 239 12.62 26.66 -12.30
N THR A 240 11.44 26.53 -12.91
CA THR A 240 10.41 25.59 -12.45
C THR A 240 9.93 24.64 -13.53
N ALA A 241 9.47 23.48 -13.08
CA ALA A 241 8.85 22.46 -13.90
C ALA A 241 7.67 21.84 -13.17
N LEU A 242 6.63 21.48 -13.91
CA LEU A 242 5.52 20.69 -13.40
C LEU A 242 5.90 19.22 -13.46
N VAL A 243 5.54 18.45 -12.43
CA VAL A 243 5.88 17.02 -12.35
C VAL A 243 4.75 16.18 -11.80
N LYS A 244 4.66 14.94 -12.27
CA LYS A 244 3.93 13.86 -11.58
C LYS A 244 4.93 12.82 -11.09
N PHE A 245 4.78 12.38 -9.84
CA PHE A 245 5.62 11.36 -9.21
C PHE A 245 5.06 9.95 -9.44
N HIS A 246 5.96 9.00 -9.69
CA HIS A 246 5.66 7.60 -9.98
C HIS A 246 6.58 6.68 -9.16
N TRP A 247 6.05 5.62 -8.59
CA TRP A 247 6.78 4.49 -8.03
C TRP A 247 6.61 3.29 -8.95
N LYS A 248 7.71 2.82 -9.54
CA LYS A 248 7.73 1.64 -10.41
C LYS A 248 8.26 0.44 -9.62
N PRO A 249 7.47 -0.61 -9.37
CA PRO A 249 7.91 -1.76 -8.60
C PRO A 249 8.95 -2.56 -9.37
N VAL A 250 10.10 -2.85 -8.74
CA VAL A 250 11.15 -3.68 -9.35
C VAL A 250 10.65 -5.11 -9.58
N ALA A 251 9.73 -5.58 -8.74
CA ALA A 251 9.14 -6.91 -8.84
C ALA A 251 8.07 -7.05 -9.93
N GLY A 252 7.81 -6.00 -10.71
CA GLY A 252 6.74 -5.98 -11.72
C GLY A 252 5.36 -5.67 -11.13
N ILE A 253 4.36 -5.59 -12.00
CA ILE A 253 2.98 -5.21 -11.64
C ILE A 253 2.11 -6.46 -11.71
N HIS A 254 1.57 -6.89 -10.58
CA HIS A 254 0.88 -8.17 -10.47
C HIS A 254 -0.28 -8.11 -9.48
N SER A 255 -1.35 -8.82 -9.83
CA SER A 255 -2.63 -8.78 -9.12
C SER A 255 -3.23 -10.16 -8.91
N LEU A 256 -4.12 -10.29 -7.94
CA LEU A 256 -4.91 -11.51 -7.72
C LEU A 256 -6.03 -11.60 -8.76
N THR A 257 -6.69 -12.76 -8.85
CA THR A 257 -8.03 -12.84 -9.45
C THR A 257 -9.09 -12.56 -8.40
N TRP A 258 -10.32 -12.19 -8.79
CA TRP A 258 -11.33 -11.75 -7.83
C TRP A 258 -11.77 -12.83 -6.83
N GLU A 259 -11.91 -14.09 -7.29
CA GLU A 259 -12.22 -15.21 -6.38
C GLU A 259 -11.09 -15.43 -5.37
N GLU A 260 -9.84 -15.45 -5.84
CA GLU A 260 -8.67 -15.61 -4.99
C GLU A 260 -8.56 -14.49 -3.95
N ALA A 261 -8.82 -13.25 -4.34
CA ALA A 261 -8.82 -12.08 -3.46
C ALA A 261 -9.85 -12.21 -2.32
N GLN A 262 -11.06 -12.71 -2.62
CA GLN A 262 -12.09 -12.99 -1.62
C GLN A 262 -11.72 -14.17 -0.71
N LEU A 263 -11.15 -15.25 -1.27
CA LEU A 263 -10.64 -16.37 -0.48
C LEU A 263 -9.53 -15.93 0.48
N ALA A 264 -8.61 -15.08 0.01
CA ALA A 264 -7.56 -14.51 0.85
C ALA A 264 -8.14 -13.66 1.98
N ALA A 265 -9.14 -12.84 1.68
CA ALA A 265 -9.78 -11.97 2.68
C ALA A 265 -10.43 -12.75 3.84
N GLY A 266 -10.87 -13.99 3.59
CA GLY A 266 -11.40 -14.88 4.63
C GLY A 266 -10.35 -15.74 5.33
N MET A 267 -9.42 -16.32 4.56
CA MET A 267 -8.47 -17.31 5.08
C MET A 267 -7.21 -16.69 5.73
N ASP A 268 -6.75 -15.53 5.24
CA ASP A 268 -5.69 -14.74 5.84
C ASP A 268 -5.98 -13.24 5.61
N PRO A 269 -6.83 -12.60 6.43
CA PRO A 269 -7.14 -11.16 6.27
C PRO A 269 -5.90 -10.26 6.44
N ASP A 270 -4.78 -10.81 6.94
CA ASP A 270 -3.49 -10.14 7.07
C ASP A 270 -2.51 -10.46 5.92
N PHE A 271 -2.99 -10.99 4.79
CA PHE A 271 -2.15 -11.49 3.69
C PHE A 271 -1.09 -10.49 3.20
N HIS A 272 -1.45 -9.24 2.88
CA HIS A 272 -0.45 -8.25 2.40
C HIS A 272 0.47 -7.77 3.52
N ARG A 273 -0.05 -7.64 4.75
CA ARG A 273 0.77 -7.29 5.92
C ARG A 273 1.81 -8.38 6.21
N ARG A 274 1.40 -9.64 6.16
CA ARG A 274 2.26 -10.82 6.35
C ARG A 274 3.29 -10.93 5.23
N ASP A 275 2.86 -10.78 3.97
CA ASP A 275 3.77 -10.80 2.81
C ASP A 275 4.90 -9.76 2.94
N LEU A 276 4.60 -8.55 3.40
CA LEU A 276 5.61 -7.52 3.69
C LEU A 276 6.56 -7.95 4.82
N ALA A 277 6.02 -8.37 5.96
CA ALA A 277 6.80 -8.71 7.14
C ALA A 277 7.72 -9.93 6.88
N ASP A 278 7.14 -11.03 6.40
CA ASP A 278 7.81 -12.30 6.14
C ASP A 278 8.86 -12.15 5.03
N SER A 279 8.58 -11.36 3.99
CA SER A 279 9.56 -11.12 2.91
C SER A 279 10.78 -10.36 3.40
N ILE A 280 10.59 -9.33 4.24
CA ILE A 280 11.71 -8.59 4.83
C ILE A 280 12.54 -9.51 5.74
N GLU A 281 11.89 -10.34 6.56
CA GLU A 281 12.57 -11.33 7.41
C GLU A 281 13.34 -12.38 6.59
N ALA A 282 12.81 -12.76 5.44
CA ALA A 282 13.45 -13.68 4.50
C ALA A 282 14.57 -13.03 3.66
N GLY A 283 14.87 -11.74 3.86
CA GLY A 283 15.90 -11.03 3.10
C GLY A 283 15.50 -10.68 1.67
N ALA A 284 14.19 -10.61 1.38
CA ALA A 284 13.61 -10.21 0.09
C ALA A 284 12.95 -8.82 0.22
N PRO A 285 13.74 -7.72 0.18
CA PRO A 285 13.21 -6.38 0.40
C PRO A 285 12.20 -5.96 -0.67
N PHE A 286 11.42 -4.93 -0.37
CA PHE A 286 10.53 -4.31 -1.35
C PHE A 286 11.26 -3.15 -2.00
N GLU A 287 11.34 -3.15 -3.32
CA GLU A 287 12.09 -2.16 -4.07
C GLU A 287 11.24 -1.46 -5.13
N TYR A 288 11.35 -0.13 -5.18
CA TYR A 288 10.65 0.71 -6.15
C TYR A 288 11.58 1.77 -6.70
N ASP A 289 11.52 1.99 -8.00
CA ASP A 289 12.15 3.14 -8.63
C ASP A 289 11.23 4.35 -8.53
N LEU A 290 11.73 5.45 -7.93
CA LEU A 290 11.03 6.74 -7.99
C LEU A 290 11.30 7.35 -9.35
N GLY A 291 10.24 7.73 -10.05
CA GLY A 291 10.29 8.43 -11.31
C GLY A 291 9.48 9.71 -11.30
N ILE A 292 9.80 10.61 -12.23
CA ILE A 292 9.05 11.83 -12.50
C ILE A 292 8.76 11.97 -13.99
N GLN A 293 7.53 12.34 -14.32
CA GLN A 293 7.21 12.99 -15.59
C GLN A 293 7.52 14.48 -15.42
N VAL A 294 8.12 15.10 -16.42
CA VAL A 294 8.52 16.52 -16.37
C VAL A 294 7.87 17.26 -17.52
N MET A 295 7.06 18.26 -17.19
CA MET A 295 6.34 19.10 -18.14
C MET A 295 6.70 20.57 -17.90
N SER A 296 6.49 21.39 -18.93
CA SER A 296 6.68 22.84 -18.84
C SER A 296 5.74 23.47 -17.81
N ASP A 297 6.26 24.39 -17.00
CA ASP A 297 5.46 25.21 -16.08
C ASP A 297 4.93 26.45 -16.82
N THR A 298 3.79 26.29 -17.48
CA THR A 298 3.08 27.34 -18.24
C THR A 298 2.00 28.00 -17.38
N GLU A 299 1.56 29.22 -17.73
CA GLU A 299 0.53 29.95 -16.97
C GLU A 299 -0.82 29.21 -16.93
N ASP A 300 -1.16 28.49 -17.98
CA ASP A 300 -2.40 27.72 -18.11
C ASP A 300 -2.31 26.32 -17.49
N HIS A 301 -1.12 25.87 -17.10
CA HIS A 301 -0.87 24.55 -16.51
C HIS A 301 -1.44 23.39 -17.37
N THR A 302 -1.39 23.53 -18.69
CA THR A 302 -1.82 22.48 -19.61
C THR A 302 -0.65 21.84 -20.34
N PHE A 303 -0.82 20.59 -20.76
CA PHE A 303 0.15 19.90 -21.60
C PHE A 303 -0.59 19.00 -22.59
N GLU A 304 -0.38 19.21 -23.90
CA GLU A 304 -1.04 18.45 -24.97
C GLU A 304 -2.58 18.38 -24.81
N GLY A 305 -3.20 19.48 -24.38
CA GLY A 305 -4.65 19.57 -24.14
C GLY A 305 -5.14 18.95 -22.84
N ILE A 306 -4.24 18.39 -22.02
CA ILE A 306 -4.55 17.87 -20.68
C ILE A 306 -4.35 18.99 -19.68
N ASP A 307 -5.38 19.25 -18.86
CA ASP A 307 -5.26 20.13 -17.71
C ASP A 307 -4.52 19.40 -16.57
N LEU A 308 -3.32 19.87 -16.23
CA LEU A 308 -2.47 19.20 -15.25
C LEU A 308 -2.98 19.39 -13.81
N LEU A 309 -3.94 20.30 -13.59
CA LEU A 309 -4.57 20.52 -12.30
C LEU A 309 -5.78 19.61 -12.05
N ASP A 310 -6.21 18.84 -13.07
CA ASP A 310 -7.28 17.86 -12.94
C ASP A 310 -6.74 16.53 -12.39
N PRO A 311 -7.03 16.15 -11.12
CA PRO A 311 -6.56 14.90 -10.53
C PRO A 311 -7.24 13.66 -11.11
N THR A 312 -8.25 13.81 -11.98
CA THR A 312 -8.90 12.70 -12.70
C THR A 312 -8.19 12.35 -14.01
N LYS A 313 -7.10 13.08 -14.35
CA LYS A 313 -6.34 12.90 -15.59
C LYS A 313 -4.91 12.40 -15.36
N ILE A 314 -4.49 11.46 -16.22
CA ILE A 314 -3.09 11.07 -16.39
C ILE A 314 -2.45 11.88 -17.53
N VAL A 315 -1.12 11.94 -17.51
CA VAL A 315 -0.32 12.22 -18.70
C VAL A 315 0.20 10.87 -19.19
N PRO A 316 -0.22 10.37 -20.38
CA PRO A 316 0.28 9.11 -20.92
C PRO A 316 1.81 9.08 -21.01
N GLU A 317 2.42 7.94 -20.69
CA GLU A 317 3.88 7.79 -20.68
C GLU A 317 4.49 7.93 -22.08
N GLU A 318 3.68 7.71 -23.12
CA GLU A 318 4.04 7.91 -24.52
C GLU A 318 4.19 9.40 -24.89
N LEU A 319 3.53 10.30 -24.15
CA LEU A 319 3.72 11.75 -24.32
C LEU A 319 4.88 12.26 -23.46
N VAL A 320 4.95 11.82 -22.21
CA VAL A 320 6.03 12.20 -21.29
C VAL A 320 6.55 10.94 -20.58
N PRO A 321 7.74 10.45 -20.93
CA PRO A 321 8.28 9.24 -20.31
C PRO A 321 8.62 9.49 -18.83
N VAL A 322 8.48 8.45 -18.01
CA VAL A 322 8.86 8.51 -16.60
C VAL A 322 10.38 8.45 -16.48
N ARG A 323 11.00 9.52 -15.99
CA ARG A 323 12.44 9.59 -15.70
C ARG A 323 12.72 9.09 -14.29
N VAL A 324 13.44 7.98 -14.16
CA VAL A 324 13.87 7.43 -12.85
C VAL A 324 14.89 8.37 -12.18
N ILE A 325 14.63 8.75 -10.93
CA ILE A 325 15.42 9.68 -10.12
C ILE A 325 16.02 9.07 -8.84
N GLY A 326 15.66 7.84 -8.50
CA GLY A 326 16.26 7.11 -7.39
C GLY A 326 15.53 5.82 -7.06
N ARG A 327 15.99 5.12 -6.02
CA ARG A 327 15.42 3.83 -5.59
C ARG A 327 15.06 3.84 -4.12
N LEU A 328 13.87 3.36 -3.81
CA LEU A 328 13.39 3.03 -2.48
C LEU A 328 13.64 1.54 -2.21
N THR A 329 14.28 1.21 -1.09
CA THR A 329 14.45 -0.16 -0.60
C THR A 329 13.91 -0.27 0.83
N LEU A 330 12.84 -1.05 1.03
CA LEU A 330 12.26 -1.35 2.35
C LEU A 330 12.82 -2.66 2.87
N ASN A 331 13.52 -2.60 4.00
CA ASN A 331 14.38 -3.69 4.47
C ASN A 331 14.31 -3.93 5.99
N ARG A 332 13.43 -3.24 6.72
CA ARG A 332 13.29 -3.43 8.16
C ARG A 332 11.86 -3.25 8.64
N ASN A 333 11.34 -4.26 9.34
CA ASN A 333 10.04 -4.23 10.00
C ASN A 333 10.04 -3.25 11.20
N PRO A 334 8.87 -2.67 11.56
CA PRO A 334 8.74 -1.92 12.81
C PRO A 334 8.99 -2.84 14.01
N THR A 335 9.49 -2.28 15.11
CA THR A 335 9.65 -2.98 16.38
C THR A 335 8.33 -3.02 17.16
N ASN A 336 7.51 -1.98 17.04
CA ASN A 336 6.17 -1.92 17.60
C ASN A 336 5.18 -1.32 16.59
N PHE A 337 4.20 -2.13 16.16
CA PHE A 337 3.22 -1.70 15.18
C PHE A 337 2.42 -0.46 15.62
N PHE A 338 1.99 -0.39 16.88
CA PHE A 338 1.21 0.75 17.35
C PHE A 338 2.06 2.03 17.37
N ALA A 339 3.23 1.97 18.00
CA ALA A 339 4.08 3.13 18.20
C ALA A 339 4.60 3.74 16.89
N GLU A 340 4.83 2.91 15.88
CA GLU A 340 5.40 3.31 14.60
C GLU A 340 4.35 3.38 13.49
N THR A 341 3.65 2.27 13.20
CA THR A 341 2.71 2.18 12.07
C THR A 341 1.35 2.84 12.34
N GLU A 342 0.79 2.67 13.53
CA GLU A 342 -0.50 3.28 13.86
C GLU A 342 -0.32 4.80 14.10
N GLN A 343 0.72 5.21 14.82
CA GLN A 343 0.93 6.61 15.18
C GLN A 343 1.66 7.47 14.14
N VAL A 344 2.22 6.91 13.06
CA VAL A 344 2.80 7.75 12.00
C VAL A 344 1.75 8.68 11.39
N ALA A 345 2.12 9.95 11.17
CA ALA A 345 1.31 10.95 10.50
C ALA A 345 2.03 11.39 9.22
N PHE A 346 1.37 11.18 8.08
CA PHE A 346 1.80 11.70 6.79
C PHE A 346 0.96 12.92 6.42
N HIS A 347 1.51 13.87 5.67
CA HIS A 347 0.78 15.05 5.24
C HIS A 347 1.36 15.61 3.93
N THR A 348 0.51 15.81 2.90
CA THR A 348 0.92 16.41 1.62
C THR A 348 1.52 17.82 1.72
N GLY A 349 1.30 18.54 2.83
CA GLY A 349 1.90 19.84 3.11
C GLY A 349 3.26 19.78 3.83
N ASN A 350 3.76 18.59 4.17
CA ASN A 350 5.14 18.41 4.62
C ASN A 350 6.06 18.47 3.40
N LEU A 351 6.56 19.68 3.12
CA LEU A 351 7.41 20.01 1.98
C LEU A 351 8.82 20.40 2.45
N VAL A 352 9.75 20.39 1.49
CA VAL A 352 11.14 20.84 1.67
C VAL A 352 11.50 21.80 0.52
N PRO A 353 12.50 22.68 0.68
CA PRO A 353 12.92 23.58 -0.39
C PRO A 353 13.16 22.85 -1.72
N GLY A 354 12.62 23.38 -2.81
CA GLY A 354 12.72 22.78 -4.14
C GLY A 354 11.51 21.96 -4.59
N ILE A 355 10.49 21.81 -3.73
CA ILE A 355 9.20 21.18 -4.04
C ILE A 355 8.08 22.11 -3.58
N GLU A 356 7.16 22.42 -4.48
CA GLU A 356 5.98 23.25 -4.25
C GLU A 356 4.70 22.53 -4.70
N VAL A 357 3.56 23.00 -4.18
CA VAL A 357 2.22 22.56 -4.60
C VAL A 357 1.75 23.28 -5.86
N THR A 358 0.67 22.81 -6.46
CA THR A 358 -0.03 23.49 -7.57
C THR A 358 -1.47 23.83 -7.15
N ASP A 359 -2.21 24.48 -8.04
CA ASP A 359 -3.59 24.90 -7.82
C ASP A 359 -4.62 23.78 -8.05
N ASP A 360 -4.19 22.51 -8.09
CA ASP A 360 -5.07 21.34 -8.09
C ASP A 360 -6.05 21.43 -6.91
N PRO A 361 -7.37 21.56 -7.16
CA PRO A 361 -8.34 21.87 -6.09
C PRO A 361 -8.53 20.73 -5.09
N LEU A 362 -8.26 19.48 -5.48
CA LEU A 362 -8.22 18.36 -4.55
C LEU A 362 -6.96 18.43 -3.67
N MET A 363 -5.81 18.74 -4.25
CA MET A 363 -4.56 18.92 -3.50
C MET A 363 -4.72 20.02 -2.43
N GLN A 364 -5.31 21.16 -2.79
CA GLN A 364 -5.51 22.30 -1.90
C GLN A 364 -6.32 21.94 -0.65
N ALA A 365 -7.41 21.17 -0.79
CA ALA A 365 -8.17 20.70 0.37
C ALA A 365 -7.38 19.72 1.25
N ARG A 366 -6.54 18.87 0.64
CA ARG A 366 -5.66 17.94 1.37
C ARG A 366 -4.61 18.69 2.20
N LEU A 367 -4.17 19.88 1.78
CA LEU A 367 -3.25 20.70 2.60
C LEU A 367 -3.85 21.08 3.96
N PHE A 368 -5.17 21.18 4.07
CA PHE A 368 -5.85 21.41 5.34
C PHE A 368 -6.06 20.13 6.15
N SER A 369 -6.66 19.11 5.53
CA SER A 369 -7.25 17.96 6.25
C SER A 369 -6.25 17.14 7.06
N TYR A 370 -5.05 16.91 6.51
CA TYR A 370 -4.06 16.04 7.14
C TYR A 370 -3.44 16.64 8.41
N LEU A 371 -3.45 17.96 8.57
CA LEU A 371 -3.03 18.62 9.80
C LEU A 371 -4.14 18.51 10.86
N ASP A 372 -5.37 18.86 10.47
CA ASP A 372 -6.55 18.89 11.33
C ASP A 372 -6.86 17.52 11.97
N THR A 373 -6.90 16.46 11.15
CA THR A 373 -7.30 15.13 11.62
C THR A 373 -6.39 14.54 12.71
N GLN A 374 -5.14 15.01 12.83
CA GLN A 374 -4.21 14.51 13.85
C GLN A 374 -4.56 15.01 15.26
N LEU A 375 -5.28 16.13 15.37
CA LEU A 375 -5.62 16.71 16.67
C LEU A 375 -6.46 15.75 17.51
N THR A 376 -7.38 15.02 16.89
CA THR A 376 -8.19 13.99 17.56
C THR A 376 -7.54 12.63 17.50
N ARG A 377 -6.97 12.25 16.35
CA ARG A 377 -6.37 10.92 16.16
C ARG A 377 -5.17 10.66 17.07
N LEU A 378 -4.30 11.65 17.23
CA LEU A 378 -3.05 11.56 18.00
C LEU A 378 -3.08 12.44 19.27
N GLY A 379 -4.26 12.90 19.66
CA GLY A 379 -4.50 13.51 20.96
C GLY A 379 -3.98 14.95 21.14
N GLY A 380 -3.55 15.64 20.07
CA GLY A 380 -3.22 17.06 20.15
C GLY A 380 -2.21 17.55 19.10
N PRO A 381 -1.73 18.80 19.22
CA PRO A 381 -0.85 19.43 18.24
C PRO A 381 0.61 18.89 18.28
N ASN A 382 0.99 18.17 19.32
CA ASN A 382 2.36 17.67 19.52
C ASN A 382 2.62 16.31 18.87
N PHE A 383 1.80 15.89 17.91
CA PHE A 383 1.99 14.61 17.21
C PHE A 383 3.34 14.50 16.46
N THR A 384 3.98 15.63 16.17
CA THR A 384 5.32 15.72 15.58
C THR A 384 6.44 15.31 16.55
N GLN A 385 6.15 15.26 17.86
CA GLN A 385 7.10 14.81 18.90
C GLN A 385 7.00 13.30 19.17
N ILE A 386 6.04 12.59 18.56
CA ILE A 386 5.98 11.13 18.58
C ILE A 386 7.17 10.60 17.77
N PRO A 387 7.98 9.64 18.29
CA PRO A 387 9.28 9.28 17.71
C PRO A 387 9.31 9.02 16.20
N ILE A 388 8.31 8.31 15.66
CA ILE A 388 8.24 8.00 14.22
C ILE A 388 7.96 9.23 13.34
N ASN A 389 7.41 10.31 13.91
CA ASN A 389 7.07 11.55 13.22
C ASN A 389 8.14 12.63 13.35
N CYS A 390 9.05 12.50 14.33
CA CYS A 390 10.12 13.46 14.56
C CYS A 390 10.97 13.65 13.29
N PRO A 391 11.26 14.89 12.87
CA PRO A 391 12.25 15.11 11.83
C PRO A 391 13.64 14.72 12.33
N HIS A 392 14.48 14.26 11.41
CA HIS A 392 15.91 14.06 11.70
C HIS A 392 16.70 15.38 11.61
N ALA A 393 16.14 16.40 10.97
CA ALA A 393 16.65 17.75 10.98
C ALA A 393 16.42 18.43 12.35
N ALA A 394 17.25 19.43 12.67
CA ALA A 394 17.13 20.16 13.92
C ALA A 394 15.83 20.99 13.97
N VAL A 395 15.13 20.93 15.10
CA VAL A 395 13.90 21.70 15.35
C VAL A 395 14.19 22.79 16.38
N ASN A 396 13.92 24.04 16.02
CA ASN A 396 14.07 25.19 16.90
C ASN A 396 12.96 26.21 16.58
N ASP A 397 11.76 25.93 17.10
CA ASP A 397 10.55 26.70 16.82
C ASP A 397 10.05 27.51 18.04
N ASN A 398 8.96 28.25 17.83
CA ASN A 398 8.30 29.07 18.84
C ASN A 398 6.93 28.50 19.29
N LEU A 399 6.62 27.24 18.97
CA LEU A 399 5.40 26.55 19.40
C LEU A 399 5.57 26.05 20.84
N ARG A 400 4.55 26.21 21.69
CA ARG A 400 4.62 25.86 23.12
C ARG A 400 3.35 25.14 23.57
N ASP A 401 3.48 24.47 24.71
CA ASP A 401 2.40 23.79 25.43
C ASP A 401 1.72 22.68 24.60
N GLY A 402 0.40 22.54 24.68
CA GLY A 402 -0.34 21.47 24.03
C GLY A 402 -0.30 20.13 24.78
N MET A 403 -1.23 19.25 24.44
CA MET A 403 -1.34 17.92 25.05
C MET A 403 -0.06 17.09 24.80
N HIS A 404 0.38 16.33 25.81
CA HIS A 404 1.58 15.49 25.76
C HIS A 404 2.84 16.22 25.24
N GLN A 405 3.08 17.44 25.71
CA GLN A 405 4.32 18.17 25.43
C GLN A 405 5.53 17.42 26.00
N MET A 406 6.34 16.82 25.12
CA MET A 406 7.53 16.04 25.48
C MET A 406 8.80 16.89 25.51
N ALA A 407 8.94 17.80 24.53
CA ALA A 407 10.10 18.67 24.42
C ALA A 407 10.09 19.73 25.54
N VAL A 408 11.21 19.86 26.25
CA VAL A 408 11.45 20.95 27.21
C VAL A 408 12.13 22.10 26.47
N HIS A 409 11.33 22.98 25.88
CA HIS A 409 11.84 24.16 25.18
C HIS A 409 12.62 25.07 26.13
N GLN A 410 13.87 25.37 25.77
CA GLN A 410 14.74 26.28 26.51
C GLN A 410 14.65 27.69 25.96
N GLY A 411 15.07 28.68 26.76
CA GLY A 411 14.98 30.10 26.40
C GLY A 411 13.76 30.77 27.04
N LEU A 412 13.76 32.10 26.99
CA LEU A 412 12.75 32.98 27.57
C LEU A 412 11.70 33.46 26.55
N ALA A 413 12.03 33.54 25.26
CA ALA A 413 11.18 34.11 24.22
C ALA A 413 10.64 33.05 23.24
N PRO A 414 9.35 32.67 23.36
CA PRO A 414 8.65 31.89 22.35
C PRO A 414 8.05 32.79 21.25
N TYR A 415 8.77 33.82 20.80
CA TYR A 415 8.26 34.78 19.82
C TYR A 415 9.39 35.52 19.09
N LEU A 416 9.04 36.12 17.95
CA LEU A 416 9.92 37.00 17.18
C LEU A 416 9.21 38.33 16.83
N PRO A 417 9.98 39.43 16.70
CA PRO A 417 11.36 39.56 17.14
C PRO A 417 11.46 39.57 18.68
N ASN A 418 12.58 39.12 19.25
CA ASN A 418 12.85 39.19 20.69
C ASN A 418 14.28 39.68 20.98
N SER A 419 14.48 40.36 22.11
CA SER A 419 15.82 40.78 22.57
C SER A 419 16.34 39.96 23.75
N VAL A 420 15.44 39.28 24.48
CA VAL A 420 15.76 38.53 25.70
C VAL A 420 16.55 37.26 25.44
N ASP A 421 16.44 36.66 24.25
CA ASP A 421 17.29 35.57 23.77
C ASP A 421 18.10 35.97 22.53
N GLY A 422 18.34 37.27 22.36
CA GLY A 422 19.16 37.76 21.24
C GLY A 422 18.57 37.48 19.86
N GLY A 423 17.25 37.34 19.75
CA GLY A 423 16.55 37.09 18.49
C GLY A 423 16.57 35.64 18.03
N SER A 424 16.96 34.70 18.89
CA SER A 424 16.85 33.26 18.60
C SER A 424 15.42 32.74 18.82
N PRO A 425 14.98 31.71 18.06
CA PRO A 425 15.59 31.22 16.82
C PRO A 425 15.58 32.29 15.71
N GLN A 426 16.61 32.33 14.87
CA GLN A 426 16.70 33.31 13.78
C GLN A 426 15.94 32.82 12.54
N VAL A 427 15.40 33.75 11.76
CA VAL A 427 14.80 33.45 10.45
C VAL A 427 15.93 33.19 9.44
N ALA A 428 15.83 32.09 8.69
CA ALA A 428 16.79 31.76 7.65
C ALA A 428 16.54 32.57 6.36
N THR A 429 17.61 32.88 5.63
CA THR A 429 17.57 33.41 4.27
C THR A 429 17.48 32.28 3.23
N GLU A 430 17.17 32.61 1.97
CA GLU A 430 17.14 31.61 0.89
C GLU A 430 18.51 30.89 0.72
N GLY A 431 19.61 31.64 0.81
CA GLY A 431 20.97 31.09 0.73
C GLY A 431 21.35 30.18 1.90
N GLU A 432 20.59 30.22 2.99
CA GLU A 432 20.72 29.34 4.17
C GLU A 432 19.74 28.16 4.12
N GLY A 433 19.04 27.95 2.99
CA GLY A 433 18.12 26.84 2.79
C GLY A 433 16.69 27.10 3.27
N ALA A 434 16.28 28.37 3.42
CA ALA A 434 14.89 28.69 3.75
C ALA A 434 13.92 28.21 2.66
N TYR A 435 12.74 27.75 3.07
CA TYR A 435 11.62 27.53 2.15
C TYR A 435 11.06 28.90 1.72
N VAL A 436 11.31 29.28 0.47
CA VAL A 436 10.83 30.53 -0.13
C VAL A 436 9.87 30.19 -1.25
N HIS A 437 8.62 30.64 -1.11
CA HIS A 437 7.64 30.54 -2.19
C HIS A 437 8.06 31.43 -3.36
N LEU A 438 8.16 30.86 -4.56
CA LEU A 438 8.36 31.67 -5.76
C LEU A 438 7.09 32.48 -6.06
N PRO A 439 7.16 33.82 -6.17
CA PRO A 439 6.00 34.64 -6.48
C PRO A 439 5.39 34.26 -7.83
N ARG A 440 4.07 34.02 -7.85
CA ARG A 440 3.29 33.73 -9.06
C ARG A 440 2.12 34.69 -9.20
N ARG A 441 1.76 34.99 -10.44
CA ARG A 441 0.54 35.75 -10.73
C ARG A 441 -0.65 34.85 -10.48
N VAL A 442 -1.60 35.31 -9.68
CA VAL A 442 -2.91 34.69 -9.49
C VAL A 442 -3.96 35.73 -9.89
N GLU A 443 -4.82 35.37 -10.84
CA GLU A 443 -5.88 36.24 -11.36
C GLU A 443 -7.17 35.44 -11.51
N GLY A 444 -8.30 36.04 -11.17
CA GLY A 444 -9.60 35.41 -11.31
C GLY A 444 -10.67 36.07 -10.44
N ARG A 445 -11.93 35.71 -10.71
CA ARG A 445 -13.05 36.08 -9.83
C ARG A 445 -13.18 35.05 -8.73
N LYS A 446 -13.47 35.48 -7.50
CA LYS A 446 -13.84 34.56 -6.42
C LYS A 446 -15.18 33.90 -6.75
N GLN A 447 -15.16 32.60 -7.07
CA GLN A 447 -16.35 31.84 -7.47
C GLN A 447 -16.20 30.36 -7.09
N ARG A 448 -17.32 29.60 -7.18
CA ARG A 448 -17.36 28.15 -7.00
C ARG A 448 -17.70 27.49 -8.33
N ALA A 449 -16.70 27.14 -9.12
CA ALA A 449 -16.86 26.50 -10.42
C ALA A 449 -15.56 25.82 -10.84
N ASN A 450 -15.67 24.65 -11.48
CA ASN A 450 -14.55 24.03 -12.20
C ASN A 450 -14.41 24.68 -13.59
N PRO A 451 -13.20 24.71 -14.17
CA PRO A 451 -13.00 25.15 -15.54
C PRO A 451 -13.63 24.16 -16.54
N VAL A 452 -13.92 24.62 -17.76
CA VAL A 452 -14.48 23.75 -18.82
C VAL A 452 -13.50 22.64 -19.20
N SER A 453 -12.20 22.84 -19.04
CA SER A 453 -11.15 21.82 -19.25
C SER A 453 -11.35 20.56 -18.42
N PHE A 454 -12.06 20.65 -17.29
CA PHE A 454 -12.34 19.52 -16.41
C PHE A 454 -13.56 18.69 -16.85
N SER A 455 -14.36 19.17 -17.82
CA SER A 455 -15.65 18.56 -18.20
C SER A 455 -15.57 17.25 -18.99
N ASP A 456 -14.37 16.85 -19.44
CA ASP A 456 -14.16 15.58 -20.12
C ASP A 456 -13.99 14.45 -19.09
N HIS A 457 -14.99 13.59 -18.99
CA HIS A 457 -15.05 12.53 -18.00
C HIS A 457 -14.87 11.12 -18.58
N PHE A 458 -14.82 10.98 -19.91
CA PHE A 458 -14.91 9.67 -20.57
C PHE A 458 -13.71 9.33 -21.46
N SER A 459 -12.98 10.32 -21.99
CA SER A 459 -11.89 10.05 -22.95
C SER A 459 -10.80 9.15 -22.36
N GLN A 460 -10.31 9.46 -21.16
CA GLN A 460 -9.25 8.69 -20.52
C GLN A 460 -9.76 7.38 -19.90
N ALA A 461 -11.03 7.30 -19.51
CA ALA A 461 -11.66 6.03 -19.14
C ALA A 461 -11.68 5.06 -20.33
N ALA A 462 -12.03 5.56 -21.53
CA ALA A 462 -12.00 4.78 -22.77
C ALA A 462 -10.57 4.41 -23.17
N MET A 463 -9.61 5.34 -23.06
CA MET A 463 -8.17 5.05 -23.24
C MET A 463 -7.72 3.91 -22.35
N PHE A 464 -7.99 3.99 -21.04
CA PHE A 464 -7.60 2.96 -20.11
C PHE A 464 -8.16 1.60 -20.55
N TYR A 465 -9.48 1.48 -20.72
CA TYR A 465 -10.11 0.21 -21.12
C TYR A 465 -9.55 -0.37 -22.42
N ARG A 466 -9.39 0.46 -23.45
CA ARG A 466 -8.90 0.03 -24.78
C ARG A 466 -7.41 -0.30 -24.80
N SER A 467 -6.66 0.13 -23.80
CA SER A 467 -5.24 -0.19 -23.65
C SER A 467 -4.99 -1.55 -22.99
N LEU A 468 -6.03 -2.17 -22.44
CA LEU A 468 -5.91 -3.43 -21.71
C LEU A 468 -5.99 -4.65 -22.61
N SER A 469 -5.30 -5.71 -22.20
CA SER A 469 -5.38 -7.01 -22.84
C SER A 469 -6.80 -7.58 -22.78
N PRO A 470 -7.15 -8.56 -23.64
CA PRO A 470 -8.46 -9.22 -23.59
C PRO A 470 -8.83 -9.80 -22.21
N VAL A 471 -7.87 -10.39 -21.49
CA VAL A 471 -8.10 -10.95 -20.14
C VAL A 471 -8.38 -9.87 -19.10
N GLU A 472 -7.65 -8.76 -19.14
CA GLU A 472 -7.89 -7.64 -18.23
C GLU A 472 -9.25 -6.97 -18.49
N ARG A 473 -9.65 -6.82 -19.76
CA ARG A 473 -10.99 -6.32 -20.12
C ARG A 473 -12.09 -7.27 -19.62
N MET A 474 -11.88 -8.58 -19.72
CA MET A 474 -12.78 -9.58 -19.14
C MET A 474 -12.93 -9.43 -17.63
N HIS A 475 -11.83 -9.25 -16.89
CA HIS A 475 -11.89 -9.05 -15.44
C HIS A 475 -12.64 -7.77 -15.05
N ILE A 476 -12.47 -6.68 -15.80
CA ILE A 476 -13.25 -5.45 -15.60
C ILE A 476 -14.74 -5.70 -15.78
N ILE A 477 -15.13 -6.40 -16.85
CA ILE A 477 -16.53 -6.77 -17.10
C ILE A 477 -17.08 -7.58 -15.92
N GLN A 478 -16.36 -8.61 -15.48
CA GLN A 478 -16.75 -9.42 -14.33
C GLN A 478 -16.86 -8.62 -13.04
N ALA A 479 -15.94 -7.67 -12.81
CA ALA A 479 -15.95 -6.79 -11.63
C ALA A 479 -17.19 -5.89 -11.62
N PHE A 480 -17.48 -5.19 -12.72
CA PHE A 480 -18.70 -4.37 -12.83
C PHE A 480 -19.97 -5.21 -12.67
N THR A 481 -20.04 -6.38 -13.32
CA THR A 481 -21.19 -7.28 -13.17
C THR A 481 -21.36 -7.74 -11.72
N PHE A 482 -20.27 -8.16 -11.05
CA PHE A 482 -20.32 -8.60 -9.65
C PHE A 482 -20.77 -7.48 -8.71
N GLU A 483 -20.21 -6.29 -8.85
CA GLU A 483 -20.49 -5.14 -8.00
C GLU A 483 -21.93 -4.63 -8.19
N LEU A 484 -22.34 -4.41 -9.44
CA LEU A 484 -23.69 -3.90 -9.75
C LEU A 484 -24.79 -4.93 -9.46
N ALA A 485 -24.51 -6.23 -9.57
CA ALA A 485 -25.45 -7.28 -9.19
C ALA A 485 -25.77 -7.28 -7.68
N LYS A 486 -24.90 -6.67 -6.86
CA LYS A 486 -25.12 -6.51 -5.41
C LYS A 486 -25.86 -5.22 -5.04
N CYS A 487 -26.02 -4.27 -5.96
CA CYS A 487 -26.88 -3.10 -5.73
C CYS A 487 -28.35 -3.51 -5.78
N TYR A 488 -29.20 -3.06 -4.86
CA TYR A 488 -30.62 -3.40 -4.86
C TYR A 488 -31.44 -2.56 -5.85
N GLU A 489 -31.13 -1.27 -5.96
CA GLU A 489 -31.87 -0.33 -6.81
C GLU A 489 -31.52 -0.47 -8.29
N GLN A 490 -32.50 -0.89 -9.11
CA GLN A 490 -32.32 -1.10 -10.55
C GLN A 490 -31.89 0.19 -11.28
N ALA A 491 -32.43 1.34 -10.89
CA ALA A 491 -32.11 2.63 -11.52
C ALA A 491 -30.62 3.02 -11.35
N ILE A 492 -29.93 2.51 -10.33
CA ILE A 492 -28.47 2.70 -10.19
C ILE A 492 -27.74 1.90 -11.27
N ARG A 493 -28.12 0.63 -11.45
CA ARG A 493 -27.52 -0.27 -12.45
C ARG A 493 -27.69 0.30 -13.86
N GLU A 494 -28.90 0.75 -14.20
CA GLU A 494 -29.21 1.33 -15.51
C GLU A 494 -28.43 2.64 -15.78
N ARG A 495 -28.32 3.52 -14.78
CA ARG A 495 -27.50 4.74 -14.89
C ARG A 495 -26.02 4.42 -15.09
N MET A 496 -25.50 3.43 -14.37
CA MET A 496 -24.10 3.03 -14.57
C MET A 496 -23.86 2.43 -15.95
N LEU A 497 -24.79 1.62 -16.48
CA LEU A 497 -24.72 1.14 -17.87
C LEU A 497 -24.71 2.29 -18.88
N ALA A 498 -25.47 3.37 -18.64
CA ALA A 498 -25.42 4.57 -19.49
C ALA A 498 -24.05 5.25 -19.45
N ASN A 499 -23.38 5.31 -18.29
CA ASN A 499 -22.01 5.80 -18.19
C ASN A 499 -21.02 4.88 -18.94
N LEU A 500 -21.16 3.55 -18.81
CA LEU A 500 -20.32 2.59 -19.54
C LEU A 500 -20.51 2.70 -21.07
N ALA A 501 -21.72 2.97 -21.54
CA ALA A 501 -21.99 3.18 -22.96
C ALA A 501 -21.28 4.43 -23.54
N ASN A 502 -20.92 5.40 -22.68
CA ASN A 502 -20.08 6.55 -23.06
C ASN A 502 -18.57 6.25 -23.00
N ILE A 503 -18.17 5.04 -22.56
CA ILE A 503 -16.78 4.58 -22.56
C ILE A 503 -16.55 3.65 -23.75
N ASP A 504 -17.31 2.55 -23.81
CA ASP A 504 -17.15 1.50 -24.81
C ASP A 504 -18.42 0.63 -24.94
N ALA A 505 -18.84 0.34 -26.17
CA ALA A 505 -20.07 -0.40 -26.43
C ALA A 505 -19.96 -1.88 -26.02
N GLU A 506 -18.84 -2.55 -26.29
CA GLU A 506 -18.66 -3.97 -25.93
C GLU A 506 -18.64 -4.14 -24.41
N LEU A 507 -17.97 -3.24 -23.70
CA LEU A 507 -17.98 -3.22 -22.23
C LEU A 507 -19.41 -3.14 -21.69
N CYS A 508 -20.19 -2.17 -22.18
CA CYS A 508 -21.56 -1.95 -21.73
C CYS A 508 -22.45 -3.16 -22.04
N GLU A 509 -22.40 -3.68 -23.27
CA GLU A 509 -23.20 -4.83 -23.70
C GLU A 509 -22.93 -6.06 -22.85
N ARG A 510 -21.66 -6.35 -22.56
CA ARG A 510 -21.28 -7.54 -21.79
C ARG A 510 -21.63 -7.41 -20.30
N VAL A 511 -21.48 -6.22 -19.71
CA VAL A 511 -21.94 -5.97 -18.33
C VAL A 511 -23.46 -6.05 -18.25
N ALA A 512 -24.19 -5.45 -19.19
CA ALA A 512 -25.65 -5.49 -19.26
C ALA A 512 -26.17 -6.92 -19.39
N ALA A 513 -25.55 -7.74 -20.25
CA ALA A 513 -25.86 -9.16 -20.39
C ALA A 513 -25.67 -9.92 -19.06
N GLY A 514 -24.55 -9.68 -18.36
CA GLY A 514 -24.29 -10.27 -17.04
C GLY A 514 -25.29 -9.86 -15.95
N LEU A 515 -25.92 -8.69 -16.10
CA LEU A 515 -26.97 -8.19 -15.20
C LEU A 515 -28.39 -8.57 -15.65
N GLY A 516 -28.55 -9.18 -16.83
CA GLY A 516 -29.86 -9.47 -17.43
C GLY A 516 -30.64 -8.20 -17.83
N LEU A 517 -29.94 -7.13 -18.21
CA LEU A 517 -30.50 -5.83 -18.58
C LEU A 517 -30.22 -5.50 -20.06
N PRO A 518 -31.03 -4.65 -20.71
CA PRO A 518 -30.70 -4.13 -22.04
C PRO A 518 -29.53 -3.15 -21.98
N ALA A 519 -28.65 -3.20 -22.97
CA ALA A 519 -27.56 -2.24 -23.11
C ALA A 519 -28.08 -0.91 -23.70
N PRO A 520 -27.89 0.24 -23.03
CA PRO A 520 -28.21 1.55 -23.60
C PRO A 520 -27.21 1.95 -24.69
N SER A 521 -27.62 2.86 -25.57
CA SER A 521 -26.70 3.54 -26.50
C SER A 521 -25.98 4.68 -25.79
N GLY A 522 -24.72 4.93 -26.18
CA GLY A 522 -23.92 6.03 -25.65
C GLY A 522 -23.01 6.64 -26.72
N ASN A 523 -22.29 7.69 -26.34
CA ASN A 523 -21.42 8.48 -27.22
C ASN A 523 -19.94 8.19 -26.93
N ALA A 524 -19.54 6.91 -27.04
CA ALA A 524 -18.16 6.50 -26.81
C ALA A 524 -17.17 7.28 -27.73
N PRO A 525 -16.01 7.72 -27.20
CA PRO A 525 -14.95 8.32 -28.00
C PRO A 525 -14.57 7.42 -29.19
N GLN A 526 -14.43 7.99 -30.38
CA GLN A 526 -14.12 7.23 -31.61
C GLN A 526 -12.62 7.05 -31.80
N ASP A 527 -11.84 8.14 -31.72
CA ASP A 527 -10.39 8.15 -31.97
C ASP A 527 -9.57 8.07 -30.67
N THR A 528 -9.70 6.97 -29.94
CA THR A 528 -8.96 6.77 -28.69
C THR A 528 -7.52 6.32 -28.95
N VAL A 529 -6.56 7.16 -28.58
CA VAL A 529 -5.14 6.77 -28.48
C VAL A 529 -4.98 5.84 -27.28
N VAL A 530 -4.35 4.68 -27.48
CA VAL A 530 -4.07 3.70 -26.42
C VAL A 530 -2.69 3.92 -25.81
N SER A 531 -2.52 3.49 -24.55
CA SER A 531 -1.27 3.55 -23.78
C SER A 531 -0.92 2.16 -23.24
N PRO A 532 -0.05 1.40 -23.92
CA PRO A 532 0.35 0.06 -23.48
C PRO A 532 0.91 -0.01 -22.06
N ALA A 533 1.47 1.10 -21.54
CA ALA A 533 1.96 1.21 -20.16
C ALA A 533 0.87 0.97 -19.09
N LEU A 534 -0.42 1.04 -19.45
CA LEU A 534 -1.54 0.86 -18.54
C LEU A 534 -1.82 -0.62 -18.20
N SER A 535 -1.49 -1.54 -19.13
CA SER A 535 -1.68 -2.99 -18.95
C SER A 535 -0.67 -3.57 -17.95
N GLN A 536 -1.10 -4.56 -17.16
CA GLN A 536 -0.27 -5.28 -16.19
C GLN A 536 0.25 -6.61 -16.72
N ILE A 537 -0.28 -7.13 -17.83
CA ILE A 537 0.10 -8.46 -18.32
C ILE A 537 1.54 -8.39 -18.84
N PRO A 538 2.47 -9.15 -18.24
CA PRO A 538 3.87 -9.05 -18.61
C PRO A 538 4.07 -9.65 -20.01
N PRO A 539 4.90 -9.03 -20.87
CA PRO A 539 5.19 -9.55 -22.21
C PRO A 539 6.10 -10.80 -22.18
N GLY A 540 6.67 -11.13 -21.01
CA GLY A 540 7.51 -12.29 -20.79
C GLY A 540 7.83 -12.50 -19.31
N PRO A 541 8.55 -13.58 -18.95
CA PRO A 541 8.83 -13.89 -17.54
C PRO A 541 9.61 -12.79 -16.83
N GLY A 542 9.05 -12.30 -15.71
CA GLY A 542 9.68 -11.33 -14.82
C GLY A 542 10.47 -11.97 -13.66
N PRO A 543 11.01 -11.14 -12.75
CA PRO A 543 11.69 -11.62 -11.55
C PRO A 543 10.70 -12.34 -10.61
N ILE A 544 11.19 -13.38 -9.93
CA ILE A 544 10.38 -14.18 -8.99
C ILE A 544 10.78 -13.97 -7.53
N THR A 545 11.59 -12.96 -7.24
CA THR A 545 12.06 -12.68 -5.88
C THR A 545 10.88 -12.45 -4.94
N GLY A 546 10.89 -13.17 -3.82
CA GLY A 546 9.85 -13.21 -2.80
C GLY A 546 8.53 -13.88 -3.20
N ARG A 547 8.44 -14.50 -4.39
CA ARG A 547 7.34 -15.43 -4.72
C ARG A 547 7.44 -16.68 -3.85
N VAL A 548 6.29 -17.28 -3.54
CA VAL A 548 6.22 -18.48 -2.70
C VAL A 548 5.83 -19.69 -3.55
N ILE A 549 6.66 -20.72 -3.53
CA ILE A 549 6.43 -21.98 -4.25
C ILE A 549 6.21 -23.08 -3.21
N GLY A 550 5.02 -23.67 -3.21
CA GLY A 550 4.73 -24.83 -2.38
C GLY A 550 5.22 -26.11 -3.05
N VAL A 551 5.73 -27.07 -2.27
CA VAL A 551 6.03 -28.42 -2.76
C VAL A 551 5.31 -29.45 -1.90
N VAL A 552 4.42 -30.21 -2.52
CA VAL A 552 3.67 -31.29 -1.87
C VAL A 552 4.55 -32.53 -1.80
N ALA A 553 4.78 -33.00 -0.58
CA ALA A 553 5.51 -34.22 -0.29
C ALA A 553 4.79 -35.01 0.80
N ALA A 554 4.93 -36.33 0.78
CA ALA A 554 4.39 -37.24 1.79
C ALA A 554 5.42 -38.34 2.12
N ASP A 555 5.02 -39.31 2.94
CA ASP A 555 5.83 -40.50 3.17
C ASP A 555 6.09 -41.23 1.85
N GLY A 556 7.36 -41.50 1.55
CA GLY A 556 7.78 -42.07 0.27
C GLY A 556 8.31 -41.06 -0.75
N ALA A 557 8.09 -39.75 -0.55
CA ALA A 557 8.50 -38.72 -1.51
C ALA A 557 10.03 -38.62 -1.72
N ASP A 558 10.46 -38.13 -2.88
CA ASP A 558 11.86 -37.77 -3.17
C ASP A 558 12.28 -36.49 -2.43
N LEU A 559 12.63 -36.66 -1.15
CA LEU A 559 13.11 -35.58 -0.29
C LEU A 559 14.46 -34.99 -0.75
N SER A 560 15.22 -35.72 -1.58
CA SER A 560 16.46 -35.21 -2.16
C SER A 560 16.17 -34.23 -3.31
N GLY A 561 15.17 -34.54 -4.14
CA GLY A 561 14.59 -33.67 -5.16
C GLY A 561 14.01 -32.40 -4.56
N VAL A 562 13.22 -32.52 -3.48
CA VAL A 562 12.72 -31.36 -2.71
C VAL A 562 13.86 -30.45 -2.26
N GLY A 563 14.95 -31.02 -1.71
CA GLY A 563 16.12 -30.25 -1.30
C GLY A 563 16.87 -29.59 -2.47
N LYS A 564 16.89 -30.21 -3.66
CA LYS A 564 17.43 -29.60 -4.88
C LYS A 564 16.57 -28.44 -5.35
N LEU A 565 15.24 -28.60 -5.35
CA LEU A 565 14.29 -27.57 -5.75
C LEU A 565 14.40 -26.36 -4.81
N ARG A 566 14.47 -26.59 -3.49
CA ARG A 566 14.67 -25.54 -2.48
C ARG A 566 15.85 -24.64 -2.82
N ARG A 567 17.03 -25.23 -3.05
CA ARG A 567 18.23 -24.46 -3.41
C ARG A 567 18.07 -23.68 -4.72
N ALA A 568 17.39 -24.26 -5.71
CA ALA A 568 17.16 -23.59 -6.99
C ALA A 568 16.21 -22.38 -6.84
N VAL A 569 15.15 -22.52 -6.03
CA VAL A 569 14.17 -21.47 -5.71
C VAL A 569 14.82 -20.35 -4.90
N GLU A 570 15.54 -20.69 -3.84
CA GLU A 570 16.23 -19.72 -2.97
C GLU A 570 17.33 -18.95 -3.71
N ALA A 571 18.01 -19.59 -4.68
CA ALA A 571 18.98 -18.91 -5.55
C ALA A 571 18.35 -17.84 -6.47
N LYS A 572 17.03 -17.83 -6.62
CA LYS A 572 16.27 -16.78 -7.32
C LYS A 572 15.66 -15.74 -6.36
N GLY A 573 15.94 -15.87 -5.06
CA GLY A 573 15.33 -15.05 -4.01
C GLY A 573 13.86 -15.36 -3.76
N ALA A 574 13.34 -16.46 -4.30
CA ALA A 574 11.99 -16.96 -4.02
C ALA A 574 12.00 -17.87 -2.78
N ILE A 575 10.83 -18.17 -2.24
CA ILE A 575 10.66 -18.95 -1.01
C ILE A 575 10.03 -20.29 -1.36
N LEU A 576 10.60 -21.40 -0.87
CA LEU A 576 9.99 -22.72 -0.98
C LEU A 576 9.37 -23.15 0.36
N ARG A 577 8.12 -23.63 0.32
CA ARG A 577 7.41 -24.19 1.49
C ARG A 577 7.07 -25.65 1.26
N VAL A 578 7.46 -26.53 2.19
CA VAL A 578 7.07 -27.95 2.13
C VAL A 578 5.66 -28.12 2.69
N VAL A 579 4.79 -28.70 1.87
CA VAL A 579 3.39 -29.02 2.17
C VAL A 579 3.24 -30.53 2.29
N ALA A 580 2.57 -31.01 3.34
CA ALA A 580 2.33 -32.44 3.55
C ALA A 580 0.98 -32.69 4.22
N PRO A 581 0.47 -33.94 4.26
CA PRO A 581 -0.81 -34.23 4.93
C PRO A 581 -0.84 -33.83 6.41
N THR A 582 0.30 -33.94 7.10
CA THR A 582 0.46 -33.57 8.51
C THR A 582 1.78 -32.81 8.71
N GLY A 583 1.90 -32.04 9.81
CA GLY A 583 3.14 -31.37 10.18
C GLY A 583 4.23 -32.32 10.66
N GLY A 584 5.43 -31.81 10.94
CA GLY A 584 6.56 -32.59 11.46
C GLY A 584 7.75 -32.62 10.49
N VAL A 585 8.46 -33.75 10.44
CA VAL A 585 9.65 -33.90 9.60
C VAL A 585 9.50 -35.17 8.76
N LEU A 586 9.48 -35.02 7.44
CA LEU A 586 9.53 -36.14 6.50
C LEU A 586 10.95 -36.70 6.46
N LYS A 587 11.09 -38.03 6.42
CA LYS A 587 12.39 -38.72 6.37
C LYS A 587 12.40 -39.85 5.34
N LYS A 588 13.45 -39.91 4.52
CA LYS A 588 13.70 -41.00 3.57
C LYS A 588 15.21 -41.22 3.46
N GLY A 589 15.69 -42.34 4.01
CA GLY A 589 17.13 -42.60 4.12
C GLY A 589 17.84 -41.52 4.95
N ARG A 590 18.82 -40.83 4.35
CA ARG A 590 19.55 -39.72 4.99
C ARG A 590 18.94 -38.33 4.75
N SER A 591 17.93 -38.25 3.88
CA SER A 591 17.28 -36.98 3.53
C SER A 591 16.13 -36.70 4.49
N GLN A 592 16.00 -35.44 4.92
CA GLN A 592 14.87 -34.98 5.73
C GLN A 592 14.40 -33.60 5.25
N GLN A 593 13.11 -33.33 5.40
CA GLN A 593 12.50 -32.03 5.14
C GLN A 593 11.52 -31.70 6.26
N THR A 594 11.65 -30.51 6.83
CA THR A 594 10.65 -29.99 7.78
C THR A 594 9.41 -29.60 7.01
N VAL A 595 8.25 -30.06 7.46
CA VAL A 595 6.96 -29.65 6.93
C VAL A 595 6.64 -28.26 7.46
N GLU A 596 6.38 -27.33 6.55
CA GLU A 596 6.07 -25.94 6.88
C GLU A 596 4.56 -25.68 6.86
N ARG A 597 3.81 -26.49 6.10
CA ARG A 597 2.34 -26.48 6.06
C ARG A 597 1.77 -27.88 6.02
N ALA A 598 0.80 -28.14 6.89
CA ALA A 598 -0.09 -29.29 6.72
C ALA A 598 -1.20 -28.93 5.72
N LEU A 599 -1.73 -29.91 4.97
CA LEU A 599 -2.85 -29.70 4.04
C LEU A 599 -4.09 -29.09 4.71
N LEU A 600 -4.29 -29.35 6.00
CA LEU A 600 -5.37 -28.73 6.80
C LEU A 600 -5.19 -27.22 7.00
N ALA A 601 -3.94 -26.76 7.04
CA ALA A 601 -3.58 -25.41 7.48
C ALA A 601 -3.15 -24.52 6.32
N THR A 602 -3.52 -24.86 5.08
CA THR A 602 -3.07 -24.12 3.90
C THR A 602 -4.12 -24.06 2.80
N ARG A 603 -4.01 -23.03 1.95
CA ARG A 603 -4.86 -22.79 0.78
C ARG A 603 -4.04 -22.25 -0.37
N SER A 604 -4.63 -22.23 -1.57
CA SER A 604 -3.96 -21.78 -2.79
C SER A 604 -3.39 -20.37 -2.69
N ILE A 605 -3.99 -19.49 -1.88
CA ILE A 605 -3.57 -18.08 -1.70
C ILE A 605 -2.12 -17.94 -1.22
N GLU A 606 -1.59 -18.93 -0.48
CA GLU A 606 -0.23 -18.86 0.09
C GLU A 606 0.86 -19.10 -0.95
N TYR A 607 0.49 -19.55 -2.16
CA TYR A 607 1.44 -19.98 -3.17
C TYR A 607 1.23 -19.26 -4.50
N ASP A 608 2.32 -18.86 -5.14
CA ASP A 608 2.34 -18.43 -6.53
C ASP A 608 2.45 -19.63 -7.49
N ALA A 609 3.02 -20.75 -7.03
CA ALA A 609 3.01 -22.03 -7.71
C ALA A 609 3.01 -23.22 -6.74
N ILE A 610 2.52 -24.37 -7.19
CA ILE A 610 2.54 -25.62 -6.42
C ILE A 610 3.25 -26.71 -7.23
N VAL A 611 4.09 -27.49 -6.57
CA VAL A 611 4.85 -28.59 -7.18
C VAL A 611 4.55 -29.90 -6.48
N ILE A 612 4.24 -30.97 -7.22
CA ILE A 612 4.09 -32.32 -6.66
C ILE A 612 5.39 -33.10 -6.80
N ALA A 613 5.91 -33.60 -5.67
CA ALA A 613 7.15 -34.38 -5.65
C ALA A 613 6.95 -35.82 -6.16
N ASP A 614 7.98 -36.39 -6.78
CA ASP A 614 8.07 -37.83 -7.04
C ASP A 614 8.00 -38.66 -5.74
N GLY A 615 7.57 -39.91 -5.83
CA GLY A 615 7.27 -40.78 -4.70
C GLY A 615 6.01 -40.38 -3.95
N THR A 616 5.09 -39.66 -4.60
CA THR A 616 3.80 -39.27 -4.00
C THR A 616 2.59 -39.89 -4.71
N ALA A 617 2.82 -40.76 -5.71
CA ALA A 617 1.74 -41.54 -6.31
C ALA A 617 0.93 -42.30 -5.24
N GLY A 618 -0.40 -42.19 -5.30
CA GLY A 618 -1.31 -42.74 -4.29
C GLY A 618 -1.63 -41.79 -3.12
N LEU A 619 -1.06 -40.59 -3.08
CA LEU A 619 -1.50 -39.54 -2.16
C LEU A 619 -2.89 -39.02 -2.60
N THR A 620 -3.94 -39.49 -1.94
CA THR A 620 -5.31 -39.03 -2.16
C THR A 620 -5.83 -38.31 -0.92
N ASP A 621 -6.02 -36.99 -1.00
CA ASP A 621 -6.66 -36.18 0.04
C ASP A 621 -7.53 -35.12 -0.62
N MET A 622 -8.80 -35.02 -0.20
CA MET A 622 -9.74 -34.02 -0.70
C MET A 622 -9.21 -32.58 -0.54
N LYS A 623 -8.46 -32.30 0.53
CA LYS A 623 -7.83 -30.98 0.75
C LYS A 623 -6.78 -30.67 -0.30
N LEU A 624 -6.04 -31.68 -0.75
CA LEU A 624 -5.07 -31.54 -1.85
C LEU A 624 -5.78 -31.33 -3.19
N SER A 625 -6.87 -32.06 -3.46
CA SER A 625 -7.68 -31.84 -4.67
C SER A 625 -8.21 -30.41 -4.73
N VAL A 626 -8.82 -29.92 -3.65
CA VAL A 626 -9.32 -28.52 -3.57
C VAL A 626 -8.18 -27.51 -3.76
N LEU A 627 -7.02 -27.74 -3.13
CA LEU A 627 -5.84 -26.88 -3.32
C LEU A 627 -5.44 -26.82 -4.81
N LEU A 628 -5.35 -27.97 -5.48
CA LEU A 628 -4.95 -28.05 -6.88
C LEU A 628 -5.98 -27.44 -7.83
N GLU A 629 -7.27 -27.68 -7.59
CA GLU A 629 -8.37 -27.08 -8.35
C GLU A 629 -8.37 -25.56 -8.22
N GLU A 630 -8.16 -25.02 -7.02
CA GLU A 630 -8.01 -23.58 -6.82
C GLU A 630 -6.78 -23.03 -7.55
N MET A 631 -5.61 -23.69 -7.43
CA MET A 631 -4.40 -23.27 -8.16
C MET A 631 -4.67 -23.25 -9.67
N PHE A 632 -5.44 -24.23 -10.17
CA PHE A 632 -5.75 -24.34 -11.59
C PHE A 632 -6.70 -23.23 -12.06
N ARG A 633 -7.82 -23.03 -11.35
CA ARG A 633 -8.83 -21.99 -11.63
C ARG A 633 -8.30 -20.58 -11.49
N HIS A 634 -7.35 -20.37 -10.56
CA HIS A 634 -6.67 -19.09 -10.41
C HIS A 634 -5.52 -18.88 -11.41
N CYS A 635 -5.39 -19.73 -12.43
CA CYS A 635 -4.36 -19.68 -13.47
C CYS A 635 -2.92 -19.71 -12.93
N LYS A 636 -2.68 -20.33 -11.77
CA LYS A 636 -1.33 -20.43 -11.20
C LYS A 636 -0.54 -21.55 -11.87
N ALA A 637 0.79 -21.43 -11.81
CA ALA A 637 1.67 -22.49 -12.27
C ALA A 637 1.54 -23.72 -11.36
N ILE A 638 1.36 -24.88 -11.99
CA ILE A 638 1.30 -26.18 -11.33
C ILE A 638 2.42 -27.02 -11.95
N ALA A 639 3.18 -27.73 -11.13
CA ALA A 639 4.22 -28.59 -11.64
C ALA A 639 4.24 -29.94 -10.94
N ALA A 640 4.83 -30.94 -11.58
CA ALA A 640 5.08 -32.23 -10.98
C ALA A 640 6.33 -32.86 -11.57
N TRP A 641 6.99 -33.72 -10.80
CA TRP A 641 8.03 -34.58 -11.36
C TRP A 641 7.86 -36.06 -10.98
N GLY A 642 8.40 -36.93 -11.83
CA GLY A 642 8.31 -38.38 -11.66
C GLY A 642 6.86 -38.85 -11.58
N ASP A 643 6.53 -39.64 -10.56
CA ASP A 643 5.17 -40.17 -10.36
C ASP A 643 4.16 -39.13 -9.82
N GLY A 644 4.63 -37.93 -9.43
CA GLY A 644 3.78 -36.85 -8.93
C GLY A 644 2.76 -36.35 -9.96
N GLU A 645 2.99 -36.60 -11.26
CA GLU A 645 2.03 -36.34 -12.32
C GLU A 645 0.69 -37.07 -12.07
N GLN A 646 0.75 -38.29 -11.50
CA GLN A 646 -0.45 -39.06 -11.23
C GLN A 646 -1.36 -38.38 -10.22
N VAL A 647 -0.80 -37.69 -9.22
CA VAL A 647 -1.58 -36.92 -8.24
C VAL A 647 -2.35 -35.78 -8.90
N LEU A 648 -1.76 -35.12 -9.90
CA LEU A 648 -2.46 -34.09 -10.68
C LEU A 648 -3.64 -34.69 -11.45
N ARG A 649 -3.43 -35.83 -12.11
CA ARG A 649 -4.48 -36.54 -12.86
C ARG A 649 -5.61 -37.01 -11.94
N ASP A 650 -5.27 -37.55 -10.77
CA ASP A 650 -6.23 -38.02 -9.77
C ASP A 650 -7.07 -36.87 -9.20
N ALA A 651 -6.52 -35.66 -9.14
CA ALA A 651 -7.22 -34.43 -8.79
C ALA A 651 -7.98 -33.78 -9.96
N GLY A 652 -8.07 -34.44 -11.12
CA GLY A 652 -8.80 -33.93 -12.28
C GLY A 652 -8.10 -32.79 -13.04
N ILE A 653 -6.82 -32.55 -12.78
CA ILE A 653 -6.04 -31.52 -13.47
C ILE A 653 -5.61 -32.03 -14.84
N ASP A 654 -5.98 -31.29 -15.89
CA ASP A 654 -5.46 -31.53 -17.24
C ASP A 654 -3.98 -31.15 -17.30
N VAL A 655 -3.12 -32.18 -17.33
CA VAL A 655 -1.67 -31.99 -17.34
C VAL A 655 -1.12 -31.47 -18.67
N THR A 656 -1.97 -31.36 -19.71
CA THR A 656 -1.61 -30.75 -21.00
C THR A 656 -1.97 -29.26 -21.07
N ALA A 657 -2.69 -28.75 -20.08
CA ALA A 657 -3.14 -27.36 -20.07
C ALA A 657 -1.96 -26.36 -19.92
N PRO A 658 -2.06 -25.16 -20.52
CA PRO A 658 -1.05 -24.11 -20.38
C PRO A 658 -0.72 -23.83 -18.91
N GLY A 659 0.57 -23.74 -18.56
CA GLY A 659 1.02 -23.49 -17.18
C GLY A 659 1.15 -24.72 -16.28
N VAL A 660 0.93 -25.93 -16.81
CA VAL A 660 1.33 -27.18 -16.15
C VAL A 660 2.73 -27.59 -16.62
N VAL A 661 3.66 -27.77 -15.69
CA VAL A 661 5.07 -28.12 -15.98
C VAL A 661 5.40 -29.51 -15.45
N LEU A 662 5.78 -30.42 -16.35
CA LEU A 662 6.17 -31.79 -16.00
C LEU A 662 7.67 -32.01 -16.19
N GLY A 663 8.24 -32.95 -15.43
CA GLY A 663 9.61 -33.41 -15.63
C GLY A 663 9.85 -34.79 -15.02
N GLU A 664 10.89 -35.50 -15.45
CA GLU A 664 11.22 -36.80 -14.83
C GLU A 664 11.91 -36.63 -13.47
N SER A 665 12.60 -35.51 -13.25
CA SER A 665 13.30 -35.19 -12.01
C SER A 665 13.52 -33.69 -11.86
N VAL A 666 13.98 -33.25 -10.68
CA VAL A 666 14.37 -31.85 -10.43
C VAL A 666 15.71 -31.55 -11.12
N ALA A 667 15.63 -31.29 -12.43
CA ALA A 667 16.73 -30.93 -13.31
C ALA A 667 16.57 -29.51 -13.87
N ARG A 668 17.64 -28.99 -14.50
CA ARG A 668 17.67 -27.61 -15.02
C ARG A 668 16.50 -27.27 -15.96
N PRO A 669 16.10 -28.12 -16.93
CA PRO A 669 14.96 -27.82 -17.80
C PRO A 669 13.65 -27.64 -17.02
N PHE A 670 13.38 -28.53 -16.05
CA PHE A 670 12.20 -28.47 -15.20
C PHE A 670 12.17 -27.18 -14.37
N THR A 671 13.27 -26.86 -13.68
CA THR A 671 13.34 -25.63 -12.88
C THR A 671 13.25 -24.36 -13.73
N ALA A 672 13.81 -24.36 -14.94
CA ALA A 672 13.72 -23.21 -15.84
C ALA A 672 12.26 -22.98 -16.28
N ALA A 673 11.59 -24.03 -16.74
CA ALA A 673 10.18 -23.95 -17.13
C ALA A 673 9.26 -23.52 -15.97
N LEU A 674 9.50 -24.04 -14.75
CA LEU A 674 8.78 -23.61 -13.56
C LEU A 674 9.01 -22.11 -13.26
N PHE A 675 10.25 -21.63 -13.32
CA PHE A 675 10.55 -20.22 -13.05
C PHE A 675 10.00 -19.29 -14.11
N ASP A 676 10.01 -19.70 -15.38
CA ASP A 676 9.39 -18.94 -16.46
C ASP A 676 7.88 -18.85 -16.24
N ALA A 677 7.22 -19.95 -15.86
CA ALA A 677 5.79 -19.97 -15.56
C ALA A 677 5.43 -19.08 -14.34
N VAL A 678 6.25 -19.10 -13.29
CA VAL A 678 6.07 -18.20 -12.12
C VAL A 678 6.34 -16.74 -12.50
N GLY A 679 7.34 -16.49 -13.35
CA GLY A 679 7.71 -15.16 -13.82
C GLY A 679 6.65 -14.52 -14.72
N LEU A 680 5.84 -15.33 -15.41
CA LEU A 680 4.64 -14.87 -16.13
C LEU A 680 3.48 -14.52 -15.18
N HIS A 681 3.66 -14.72 -13.86
CA HIS A 681 2.70 -14.53 -12.77
C HIS A 681 1.50 -15.48 -12.81
N ARG A 682 0.86 -15.66 -13.98
CA ARG A 682 -0.23 -16.61 -14.23
C ARG A 682 -0.16 -17.16 -15.66
N ALA A 683 -0.74 -18.34 -15.86
CA ALA A 683 -0.95 -18.94 -17.17
C ALA A 683 -2.22 -18.38 -17.83
N TRP A 684 -2.16 -17.15 -18.33
CA TRP A 684 -3.33 -16.45 -18.89
C TRP A 684 -3.94 -17.12 -20.12
N ASP A 685 -3.20 -17.96 -20.84
CA ASP A 685 -3.75 -18.78 -21.92
C ASP A 685 -4.81 -19.79 -21.43
N ARG A 686 -4.86 -20.05 -20.12
CA ARG A 686 -5.90 -20.86 -19.46
C ARG A 686 -7.14 -20.04 -19.06
N ALA A 687 -7.06 -18.71 -19.08
CA ALA A 687 -8.10 -17.83 -18.53
C ALA A 687 -9.48 -18.09 -19.14
N GLU A 688 -9.55 -18.24 -20.47
CA GLU A 688 -10.82 -18.51 -21.17
C GLU A 688 -11.50 -19.80 -20.66
N GLN A 689 -10.73 -20.87 -20.45
CA GLN A 689 -11.23 -22.16 -19.97
C GLN A 689 -11.85 -22.07 -18.56
N VAL A 690 -11.32 -21.21 -17.70
CA VAL A 690 -11.71 -21.15 -16.27
C VAL A 690 -12.61 -19.97 -15.92
N MET A 691 -12.67 -18.94 -16.78
CA MET A 691 -13.47 -17.73 -16.57
C MET A 691 -14.77 -17.70 -17.36
N ALA A 692 -14.92 -18.54 -18.39
CA ALA A 692 -16.18 -18.68 -19.10
C ALA A 692 -17.24 -19.31 -18.18
N SER A 693 -18.38 -18.61 -18.04
CA SER A 693 -19.61 -19.22 -17.53
C SER A 693 -20.43 -19.64 -18.75
N HIS A 694 -20.44 -20.94 -19.06
CA HIS A 694 -21.23 -21.50 -20.17
C HIS A 694 -22.71 -21.61 -19.84
#